data_AF-A0A7V4S2W1-F1
#
_entry.id   AF-A0A7V4S2W1-F1
#
_cell.length_a   1.000
_cell.length_b   1.000
_cell.length_c   1.000
_cell.angle_alpha   90.00
_cell.angle_beta   90.00
_cell.angle_gamma   90.00
#
_symmetry.space_group_name_H-M   'P 1'
#
loop_
_entity.id
_entity.type
_entity.pdbx_description
1 polymer ?
#
loop_
_entity_poly.entity_id
_entity_poly.type
_entity_poly.pdbx_seq_one_letter_code
_entity_poly.pdbx_strand_id
1 'polypeptide(L)'
;NFNLVPSLLVQLEEYANGTATDKVLKMTLKPASELTPEDKVYILYNFFMANWGTMVEPYPRYRELLNKRGKYISFNELNRIQNYFREQELRDLQVWFNLAWIDPYWRWHDNFIADLFKKGKNFTEEEKIKLIEKQREICGKVVSKYKEAQEKGQIEVSVTPFYHPILPLIYNTEIAKISMPDVHLPRKFSKPEDAKLQIQKAIEYYEKIFGRKPQGMWPSEGSVSEDIAILISEAGINWIATDEDILFNTIRMQQSMTIKTPRQILYQPYKIEKTTQDGTTRSLNIIFRDRALSDSIGFMYARWNPDDAVNDFMSKLKQICSYFQPEKPHCFVPVILDGENCWEYYPNDGWDFLRKLYTEISNNPNIETVTISEYLKKFPPEITLRHLFPGSWINSNFGIWIGHPEDNLAWEYLNQTREFLENYIEKHPEKKESQEYKNAFEEMLIAEGSDWCWWYGEDHTSGQDDVFDYLFRKHLMNVYTILGEKIPDELYLAIKGKFKKKVTFYEPKDFIQPVIDGKVTNYFEWLSSGSYSAEISGSALHRTEKMIKEFYYGFDMNNLYFRIDIHENDFAIEDFLFNVLFLQPDNKKISIRLGQNIEFFLKDEKGEKDLKTGAFGCQVAFKKILEFSVPFDLLEIKINDPIEFVITVEKIIQNKETSVSYEIERWPYQDSIKLVRPTEEFSAKSWT
;
A
#
# COMPACT_ATOMS: atom_id res chain seq x y z
N ASN A 1 16.42 5.92 -18.93
CA ASN A 1 15.45 7.03 -18.75
C ASN A 1 15.06 7.05 -17.29
N PHE A 2 14.92 8.23 -16.69
CA PHE A 2 14.47 8.41 -15.31
C PHE A 2 13.30 9.38 -15.31
N ASN A 3 12.24 9.06 -14.58
CA ASN A 3 11.09 9.94 -14.48
C ASN A 3 11.11 10.64 -13.12
N LEU A 4 10.89 11.97 -13.11
CA LEU A 4 10.85 12.75 -11.88
C LEU A 4 9.53 13.50 -11.78
N VAL A 5 8.82 13.30 -10.66
CA VAL A 5 7.59 14.02 -10.36
C VAL A 5 7.95 15.44 -9.89
N PRO A 6 7.40 16.51 -10.51
CA PRO A 6 7.75 17.88 -10.15
C PRO A 6 7.49 18.25 -8.68
N SER A 7 6.38 17.78 -8.10
CA SER A 7 6.08 18.02 -6.67
C SER A 7 7.15 17.45 -5.73
N LEU A 8 7.70 16.27 -6.03
CA LEU A 8 8.83 15.69 -5.29
C LEU A 8 10.08 16.57 -5.39
N LEU A 9 10.37 17.12 -6.57
CA LEU A 9 11.52 18.01 -6.76
C LEU A 9 11.39 19.30 -5.95
N VAL A 10 10.17 19.86 -5.85
CA VAL A 10 9.88 21.00 -4.96
C VAL A 10 10.17 20.62 -3.51
N GLN A 11 9.64 19.49 -3.04
CA GLN A 11 9.85 19.02 -1.67
C GLN A 11 11.33 18.79 -1.36
N LEU A 12 12.08 18.16 -2.26
CA LEU A 12 13.52 17.94 -2.10
C LEU A 12 14.27 19.28 -1.96
N GLU A 13 13.92 20.30 -2.74
CA GLU A 13 14.48 21.65 -2.63
C GLU A 13 14.13 22.30 -1.28
N GLU A 14 12.88 22.18 -0.82
CA GLU A 14 12.45 22.73 0.47
C GLU A 14 13.13 22.05 1.66
N TYR A 15 13.31 20.72 1.63
CA TYR A 15 14.04 19.99 2.66
C TYR A 15 15.54 20.33 2.63
N ALA A 16 16.14 20.43 1.44
CA ALA A 16 17.54 20.83 1.29
C ALA A 16 17.81 22.23 1.86
N ASN A 17 16.90 23.17 1.61
CA ASN A 17 16.98 24.55 2.11
C ASN A 17 16.54 24.69 3.58
N GLY A 18 15.95 23.65 4.17
CA GLY A 18 15.46 23.66 5.54
C GLY A 18 14.18 24.48 5.75
N THR A 19 13.42 24.75 4.70
CA THR A 19 12.13 25.45 4.76
C THR A 19 10.96 24.50 5.01
N ALA A 20 11.08 23.23 4.63
CA ALA A 20 10.12 22.19 4.96
C ALA A 20 10.48 21.46 6.26
N THR A 21 9.44 20.98 6.95
CA THR A 21 9.56 20.11 8.13
C THR A 21 8.31 19.25 8.29
N ASP A 22 8.52 18.00 8.69
CA ASP A 22 7.47 17.06 9.05
C ASP A 22 7.57 16.67 10.53
N LYS A 23 6.61 15.85 11.00
CA LYS A 23 6.55 15.40 12.40
C LYS A 23 7.70 14.46 12.77
N VAL A 24 8.14 13.58 11.87
CA VAL A 24 9.26 12.66 12.08
C VAL A 24 10.57 13.43 12.23
N LEU A 25 10.80 14.45 11.39
CA LEU A 25 11.97 15.33 11.50
C LEU A 25 11.96 16.13 12.82
N LYS A 26 10.81 16.69 13.22
CA LYS A 26 10.67 17.38 14.52
C LYS A 26 10.97 16.45 15.68
N MET A 27 10.43 15.23 15.64
CA MET A 27 10.65 14.22 16.68
C MET A 27 12.08 13.68 16.67
N THR A 28 12.76 13.65 15.54
CA THR A 28 14.18 13.32 15.47
C THR A 28 15.02 14.42 16.12
N LEU A 29 14.79 15.69 15.76
CA LEU A 29 15.61 16.81 16.22
C LEU A 29 15.40 17.16 17.69
N LYS A 30 14.23 16.85 18.27
CA LYS A 30 13.97 17.08 19.69
C LYS A 30 14.98 16.31 20.56
N PRO A 31 15.68 16.96 21.52
CA PRO A 31 16.61 16.27 22.41
C PRO A 31 15.93 15.14 23.17
N ALA A 32 16.61 13.99 23.30
CA ALA A 32 15.99 12.80 23.91
C ALA A 32 15.59 13.03 25.38
N SER A 33 16.29 13.94 26.07
CA SER A 33 16.01 14.38 27.45
C SER A 33 14.72 15.20 27.59
N GLU A 34 14.22 15.78 26.50
CA GLU A 34 13.04 16.67 26.48
C GLU A 34 11.77 15.98 25.95
N LEU A 35 11.88 14.71 25.53
CA LEU A 35 10.75 13.95 24.98
C LEU A 35 9.66 13.76 26.04
N THR A 36 8.43 14.19 25.72
CA THR A 36 7.26 13.93 26.56
C THR A 36 6.84 12.46 26.42
N PRO A 37 5.98 11.95 27.32
CA PRO A 37 5.38 10.62 27.16
C PRO A 37 4.77 10.39 25.78
N GLU A 38 4.06 11.38 25.24
CA GLU A 38 3.40 11.32 23.93
C GLU A 38 4.43 11.27 22.79
N ASP A 39 5.51 12.05 22.88
CA ASP A 39 6.59 12.01 21.89
C ASP A 39 7.26 10.64 21.87
N LYS A 40 7.51 10.04 23.03
CA LYS A 40 8.10 8.70 23.15
C LYS A 40 7.22 7.65 22.51
N VAL A 41 5.91 7.70 22.76
CA VAL A 41 4.93 6.81 22.11
C VAL A 41 4.97 6.98 20.60
N TYR A 42 4.98 8.22 20.10
CA TYR A 42 5.06 8.49 18.68
C TYR A 42 6.34 7.94 18.05
N ILE A 43 7.50 8.15 18.68
CA ILE A 43 8.79 7.64 18.22
C ILE A 43 8.77 6.11 18.20
N LEU A 44 8.36 5.46 19.29
CA LEU A 44 8.31 4.00 19.37
C LEU A 44 7.34 3.38 18.36
N TYR A 45 6.29 4.12 17.97
CA TYR A 45 5.37 3.69 16.91
C TYR A 45 5.98 3.85 15.51
N ASN A 46 6.53 5.03 15.18
CA ASN A 46 6.87 5.39 13.79
C ASN A 46 8.34 5.11 13.42
N PHE A 47 9.27 5.08 14.38
CA PHE A 47 10.71 5.00 14.08
C PHE A 47 11.19 3.56 13.79
N PHE A 48 10.26 2.69 13.41
CA PHE A 48 10.49 1.37 12.83
C PHE A 48 9.76 1.20 11.49
N MET A 49 9.27 2.29 10.88
CA MET A 49 8.76 2.31 9.51
C MET A 49 9.92 2.21 8.52
N ALA A 50 10.40 0.98 8.36
CA ALA A 50 11.44 0.55 7.43
C ALA A 50 11.30 -0.97 7.24
N ASN A 51 11.85 -1.54 6.18
CA ASN A 51 11.86 -2.99 6.03
C ASN A 51 12.67 -3.64 7.17
N TRP A 52 12.03 -4.45 8.01
CA TRP A 52 12.72 -5.01 9.18
C TRP A 52 13.85 -5.97 8.80
N GLY A 53 13.65 -6.81 7.78
CA GLY A 53 14.62 -7.83 7.41
C GLY A 53 15.92 -7.26 6.86
N THR A 54 15.85 -6.21 6.04
CA THR A 54 17.00 -5.61 5.34
C THR A 54 17.52 -4.34 6.00
N MET A 55 16.69 -3.58 6.72
CA MET A 55 17.06 -2.27 7.26
C MET A 55 17.12 -2.20 8.78
N VAL A 56 16.51 -3.13 9.52
CA VAL A 56 16.49 -3.11 11.01
C VAL A 56 17.31 -4.26 11.60
N GLU A 57 16.98 -5.49 11.24
CA GLU A 57 17.58 -6.72 11.76
C GLU A 57 19.09 -6.86 11.52
N PRO A 58 19.67 -6.34 10.41
CA PRO A 58 21.12 -6.36 10.21
C PRO A 58 21.91 -5.51 11.20
N TYR A 59 21.28 -4.56 11.89
CA TYR A 59 21.95 -3.63 12.79
C TYR A 59 21.65 -4.00 14.26
N PRO A 60 22.64 -4.51 15.03
CA PRO A 60 22.39 -5.13 16.34
C PRO A 60 21.63 -4.24 17.33
N ARG A 61 21.97 -2.96 17.39
CA ARG A 61 21.35 -2.00 18.30
C ARG A 61 19.93 -1.64 17.86
N TYR A 62 19.70 -1.46 16.56
CA TYR A 62 18.36 -1.14 16.07
C TYR A 62 17.40 -2.31 16.30
N ARG A 63 17.86 -3.54 16.01
CA ARG A 63 17.15 -4.79 16.33
C ARG A 63 16.89 -4.95 17.83
N GLU A 64 17.85 -4.62 18.70
CA GLU A 64 17.68 -4.65 20.16
C GLU A 64 16.52 -3.73 20.59
N LEU A 65 16.46 -2.52 20.04
CA LEU A 65 15.40 -1.54 20.34
C LEU A 65 14.03 -2.01 19.83
N LEU A 66 13.97 -2.62 18.64
CA LEU A 66 12.73 -3.22 18.12
C LEU A 66 12.26 -4.37 19.02
N ASN A 67 13.15 -5.28 19.40
CA ASN A 67 12.83 -6.40 20.28
C ASN A 67 12.36 -5.92 21.66
N LYS A 68 12.94 -4.83 22.18
CA LYS A 68 12.53 -4.21 23.44
C LYS A 68 11.16 -3.52 23.34
N ARG A 69 10.89 -2.85 22.22
CA ARG A 69 9.55 -2.32 21.91
C ARG A 69 8.52 -3.45 21.79
N GLY A 70 8.97 -4.64 21.39
CA GLY A 70 8.16 -5.80 21.03
C GLY A 70 7.71 -5.69 19.58
N LYS A 71 7.51 -6.79 18.84
CA LYS A 71 7.06 -6.74 17.43
C LYS A 71 5.55 -6.47 17.28
N TYR A 72 4.78 -6.70 18.33
CA TYR A 72 3.33 -6.53 18.39
C TYR A 72 2.97 -5.59 19.54
N ILE A 73 2.39 -4.43 19.22
CA ILE A 73 2.05 -3.40 20.21
C ILE A 73 0.73 -2.71 19.85
N SER A 74 -0.10 -2.48 20.85
CA SER A 74 -1.16 -1.48 20.83
C SER A 74 -0.64 -0.12 21.32
N PHE A 75 -1.37 0.97 21.02
CA PHE A 75 -1.08 2.28 21.61
C PHE A 75 -1.09 2.26 23.15
N ASN A 76 -1.96 1.45 23.75
CA ASN A 76 -2.03 1.28 25.19
C ASN A 76 -0.77 0.59 25.75
N GLU A 77 -0.24 -0.39 25.02
CA GLU A 77 1.04 -1.03 25.38
C GLU A 77 2.21 -0.08 25.21
N LEU A 78 2.26 0.72 24.14
CA LEU A 78 3.29 1.75 23.97
C LEU A 78 3.33 2.74 25.14
N ASN A 79 2.17 3.21 25.59
CA ASN A 79 2.06 4.10 26.73
C ASN A 79 2.69 3.53 28.00
N ARG A 80 2.68 2.20 28.16
CA ARG A 80 3.33 1.50 29.26
C ARG A 80 4.82 1.29 28.98
N ILE A 81 5.14 0.77 27.78
CA ILE A 81 6.49 0.36 27.39
C ILE A 81 7.46 1.54 27.35
N GLN A 82 6.98 2.74 26.98
CA GLN A 82 7.80 3.95 26.89
C GLN A 82 8.52 4.30 28.21
N ASN A 83 7.98 3.90 29.37
CA ASN A 83 8.63 4.10 30.68
C ASN A 83 9.89 3.24 30.87
N TYR A 84 10.05 2.15 30.12
CA TYR A 84 11.23 1.28 30.17
C TYR A 84 12.35 1.75 29.24
N PHE A 85 12.10 2.71 28.36
CA PHE A 85 13.10 3.28 27.45
C PHE A 85 13.84 4.43 28.12
N ARG A 86 15.17 4.28 28.22
CA ARG A 86 16.08 5.30 28.73
C ARG A 86 16.35 6.35 27.65
N GLU A 87 16.79 7.53 28.09
CA GLU A 87 17.16 8.63 27.20
C GLU A 87 18.11 8.19 26.07
N GLN A 88 19.21 7.50 26.39
CA GLN A 88 20.17 7.04 25.38
C GLN A 88 19.55 6.04 24.38
N GLU A 89 18.59 5.23 24.79
CA GLU A 89 17.91 4.28 23.91
C GLU A 89 16.98 4.98 22.92
N LEU A 90 16.28 6.03 23.38
CA LEU A 90 15.45 6.87 22.52
C LEU A 90 16.30 7.67 21.53
N ARG A 91 17.44 8.21 21.97
CA ARG A 91 18.39 8.88 21.09
C ARG A 91 18.95 7.92 20.05
N ASP A 92 19.34 6.70 20.47
CA ASP A 92 19.82 5.69 19.54
C ASP A 92 18.75 5.32 18.51
N LEU A 93 17.47 5.24 18.92
CA LEU A 93 16.35 5.01 18.01
C LEU A 93 16.15 6.16 17.02
N GLN A 94 16.21 7.41 17.48
CA GLN A 94 16.15 8.59 16.61
C GLN A 94 17.23 8.56 15.54
N VAL A 95 18.46 8.20 15.90
CA VAL A 95 19.59 8.11 14.97
C VAL A 95 19.43 6.92 14.02
N TRP A 96 19.10 5.73 14.53
CA TRP A 96 19.02 4.52 13.72
C TRP A 96 17.92 4.58 12.65
N PHE A 97 16.75 5.11 12.99
CA PHE A 97 15.69 5.30 12.01
C PHE A 97 16.18 6.13 10.81
N ASN A 98 16.87 7.24 11.07
CA ASN A 98 17.40 8.10 10.01
C ASN A 98 18.61 7.50 9.29
N LEU A 99 19.48 6.77 10.00
CA LEU A 99 20.62 6.06 9.42
C LEU A 99 20.18 4.98 8.43
N ALA A 100 19.13 4.23 8.76
CA ALA A 100 18.65 3.11 7.96
C ALA A 100 18.15 3.55 6.58
N TRP A 101 17.63 4.78 6.47
CA TRP A 101 17.19 5.40 5.21
C TRP A 101 18.32 6.11 4.43
N ILE A 102 19.57 6.05 4.89
CA ILE A 102 20.71 6.54 4.13
C ILE A 102 21.21 5.45 3.19
N ASP A 103 21.15 5.74 1.88
CA ASP A 103 21.64 4.85 0.82
C ASP A 103 23.09 4.34 1.12
N PRO A 104 23.37 3.04 0.93
CA PRO A 104 24.68 2.43 1.18
C PRO A 104 25.86 3.15 0.53
N TYR A 105 25.66 3.84 -0.59
CA TYR A 105 26.67 4.69 -1.22
C TYR A 105 27.32 5.65 -0.23
N TRP A 106 26.52 6.34 0.60
CA TRP A 106 27.03 7.31 1.57
C TRP A 106 27.73 6.64 2.73
N ARG A 107 27.30 5.45 3.12
CA ARG A 107 28.02 4.63 4.12
C ARG A 107 29.43 4.26 3.66
N TRP A 108 29.68 4.13 2.36
CA TRP A 108 31.01 3.82 1.82
C TRP A 108 31.87 5.04 1.49
N HIS A 109 31.25 6.19 1.21
CA HIS A 109 31.95 7.36 0.66
C HIS A 109 31.95 8.60 1.58
N ASP A 110 31.13 8.64 2.64
CA ASP A 110 31.17 9.71 3.66
C ASP A 110 31.68 9.15 4.99
N ASN A 111 32.84 9.65 5.43
CA ASN A 111 33.50 9.17 6.66
C ASN A 111 32.61 9.33 7.91
N PHE A 112 31.81 10.40 8.00
CA PHE A 112 30.96 10.61 9.17
C PHE A 112 29.84 9.58 9.22
N ILE A 113 29.17 9.32 8.09
CA ILE A 113 28.14 8.27 8.00
C ILE A 113 28.75 6.89 8.30
N ALA A 114 29.91 6.58 7.70
CA ALA A 114 30.63 5.34 7.95
C ALA A 114 30.96 5.14 9.45
N ASP A 115 31.42 6.20 10.12
CA ASP A 115 31.73 6.19 11.54
C ASP A 115 30.48 5.96 12.42
N LEU A 116 29.31 6.51 12.04
CA LEU A 116 28.05 6.23 12.75
C LEU A 116 27.66 4.75 12.66
N PHE A 117 27.75 4.15 11.45
CA PHE A 117 27.49 2.71 11.28
C PHE A 117 28.48 1.86 12.09
N LYS A 118 29.76 2.24 12.14
CA LYS A 118 30.79 1.55 12.92
C LYS A 118 30.56 1.69 14.43
N LYS A 119 30.14 2.87 14.89
CA LYS A 119 29.83 3.16 16.29
C LYS A 119 28.62 2.36 16.76
N GLY A 120 27.56 2.35 15.95
CA GLY A 120 26.38 1.49 16.08
C GLY A 120 25.47 1.71 17.29
N LYS A 121 25.91 2.39 18.34
CA LYS A 121 25.13 2.71 19.56
C LYS A 121 25.76 3.87 20.34
N ASN A 122 25.06 4.35 21.36
CA ASN A 122 25.52 5.43 22.22
C ASN A 122 25.81 6.73 21.42
N PHE A 123 24.90 7.06 20.50
CA PHE A 123 25.03 8.26 19.69
C PHE A 123 24.87 9.53 20.53
N THR A 124 25.43 10.65 20.09
CA THR A 124 25.29 11.96 20.75
C THR A 124 24.24 12.84 20.08
N GLU A 125 23.79 13.90 20.75
CA GLU A 125 22.86 14.87 20.16
C GLU A 125 23.50 15.60 18.97
N GLU A 126 24.80 15.91 19.06
CA GLU A 126 25.56 16.56 17.99
C GLU A 126 25.67 15.66 16.75
N GLU A 127 25.89 14.36 16.94
CA GLU A 127 25.89 13.38 15.85
C GLU A 127 24.51 13.28 15.18
N LYS A 128 23.43 13.29 15.98
CA LYS A 128 22.05 13.27 15.47
C LYS A 128 21.74 14.51 14.63
N ILE A 129 22.11 15.70 15.11
CA ILE A 129 21.93 16.95 14.35
C ILE A 129 22.73 16.90 13.05
N LYS A 130 24.00 16.50 13.12
CA LYS A 130 24.87 16.41 11.95
C LYS A 130 24.41 15.36 10.92
N LEU A 131 23.78 14.26 11.36
CA LEU A 131 23.14 13.30 10.45
C LEU A 131 22.01 13.95 9.65
N ILE A 132 21.16 14.75 10.31
CA ILE A 132 20.09 15.47 9.62
C ILE A 132 20.64 16.54 8.67
N GLU A 133 21.71 17.24 9.04
CA GLU A 133 22.41 18.14 8.13
C GLU A 133 22.92 17.40 6.90
N LYS A 134 23.43 16.17 7.06
CA LYS A 134 23.84 15.31 5.95
C LYS A 134 22.68 14.87 5.08
N GLN A 135 21.53 14.51 5.64
CA GLN A 135 20.32 14.22 4.85
C GLN A 135 19.92 15.43 3.99
N ARG A 136 19.93 16.65 4.55
CA ARG A 136 19.65 17.88 3.80
C ARG A 136 20.66 18.12 2.67
N GLU A 137 21.95 17.90 2.95
CA GLU A 137 23.01 17.97 1.93
C GLU A 137 22.76 16.98 0.78
N ILE A 138 22.31 15.76 1.10
CA ILE A 138 22.00 14.71 0.12
C ILE A 138 20.77 15.12 -0.72
N CYS A 139 19.70 15.61 -0.11
CA CYS A 139 18.51 16.13 -0.83
C CYS A 139 18.92 17.20 -1.86
N GLY A 140 19.78 18.14 -1.47
CA GLY A 140 20.28 19.21 -2.36
C GLY A 140 21.13 18.70 -3.53
N LYS A 141 21.66 17.48 -3.47
CA LYS A 141 22.47 16.88 -4.54
C LYS A 141 21.65 16.12 -5.58
N VAL A 142 20.45 15.63 -5.23
CA VAL A 142 19.66 14.73 -6.10
C VAL A 142 19.45 15.34 -7.49
N VAL A 143 18.91 16.56 -7.55
CA VAL A 143 18.56 17.23 -8.82
C VAL A 143 19.81 17.50 -9.66
N SER A 144 20.89 18.00 -9.04
CA SER A 144 22.13 18.29 -9.76
C SER A 144 22.78 17.05 -10.34
N LYS A 145 22.64 15.88 -9.69
CA LYS A 145 23.16 14.61 -10.20
C LYS A 145 22.41 14.11 -11.44
N TYR A 146 21.08 14.21 -11.44
CA TYR A 146 20.28 13.93 -12.64
C TYR A 146 20.65 14.87 -13.79
N LYS A 147 20.86 16.16 -13.49
CA LYS A 147 21.27 17.15 -14.50
C LYS A 147 22.65 16.82 -15.09
N GLU A 148 23.63 16.52 -14.25
CA GLU A 148 24.99 16.12 -14.67
C GLU A 148 24.95 14.89 -15.59
N ALA A 149 24.21 13.85 -15.20
CA ALA A 149 24.10 12.62 -15.99
C ALA A 149 23.38 12.86 -17.34
N GLN A 150 22.37 13.72 -17.36
CA GLN A 150 21.64 14.08 -18.57
C GLN A 150 22.48 14.96 -19.52
N GLU A 151 23.30 15.87 -18.99
CA GLU A 151 24.23 16.67 -19.79
C GLU A 151 25.31 15.82 -20.46
N LYS A 152 25.74 14.73 -19.82
CA LYS A 152 26.64 13.74 -20.41
C LYS A 152 25.98 12.83 -21.44
N GLY A 153 24.65 12.90 -21.62
CA GLY A 153 23.90 12.01 -22.50
C GLY A 153 23.77 10.57 -21.99
N GLN A 154 24.14 10.30 -20.73
CA GLN A 154 24.03 8.95 -20.15
C GLN A 154 22.57 8.57 -19.86
N ILE A 155 21.75 9.57 -19.55
CA ILE A 155 20.34 9.41 -19.22
C ILE A 155 19.49 10.45 -19.94
N GLU A 156 18.21 10.17 -20.03
CA GLU A 156 17.16 11.12 -20.37
C GLU A 156 16.22 11.21 -19.16
N VAL A 157 15.83 12.43 -18.78
CA VAL A 157 14.89 12.67 -17.69
C VAL A 157 13.54 13.08 -18.26
N SER A 158 12.49 12.33 -17.91
CA SER A 158 11.10 12.64 -18.22
C SER A 158 10.38 13.27 -17.02
N VAL A 159 9.20 13.82 -17.29
CA VAL A 159 8.33 14.43 -16.27
C VAL A 159 7.02 13.67 -16.13
N THR A 160 6.31 13.95 -15.05
CA THR A 160 4.90 13.60 -14.86
C THR A 160 4.10 14.88 -14.65
N PRO A 161 2.77 14.91 -14.87
CA PRO A 161 1.94 16.04 -14.48
C PRO A 161 2.19 16.46 -13.03
N PHE A 162 2.11 17.76 -12.74
CA PHE A 162 2.84 18.38 -11.62
C PHE A 162 2.59 17.73 -10.24
N TYR A 163 1.33 17.52 -9.88
CA TYR A 163 0.92 16.87 -8.62
C TYR A 163 0.51 15.40 -8.81
N HIS A 164 1.00 14.75 -9.87
CA HIS A 164 0.69 13.35 -10.17
C HIS A 164 -0.82 13.00 -10.30
N PRO A 165 -1.70 13.83 -10.88
CA PRO A 165 -3.12 13.47 -11.05
C PRO A 165 -3.33 12.36 -12.10
N ILE A 166 -4.40 11.58 -11.95
CA ILE A 166 -4.90 10.68 -13.01
C ILE A 166 -5.57 11.53 -14.10
N LEU A 167 -4.77 12.03 -15.04
CA LEU A 167 -5.22 12.98 -16.07
C LEU A 167 -6.52 12.57 -16.79
N PRO A 168 -6.74 11.30 -17.21
CA PRO A 168 -8.01 10.93 -17.83
C PRO A 168 -9.23 11.21 -16.96
N LEU A 169 -9.14 11.00 -15.64
CA LEU A 169 -10.23 11.26 -14.70
C LEU A 169 -10.42 12.75 -14.43
N ILE A 170 -9.33 13.54 -14.34
CA ILE A 170 -9.42 15.00 -14.25
C ILE A 170 -10.10 15.58 -15.49
N TYR A 171 -9.71 15.11 -16.68
CA TYR A 171 -10.31 15.55 -17.93
C TYR A 171 -11.82 15.24 -17.98
N ASN A 172 -12.19 13.99 -17.70
CA ASN A 172 -13.58 13.56 -17.62
C ASN A 172 -13.72 12.18 -16.97
N THR A 173 -14.24 12.12 -15.74
CA THR A 173 -14.49 10.88 -14.97
C THR A 173 -15.33 9.83 -15.71
N GLU A 174 -16.21 10.22 -16.64
CA GLU A 174 -17.02 9.29 -17.43
C GLU A 174 -16.17 8.37 -18.34
N ILE A 175 -14.90 8.72 -18.60
CA ILE A 175 -13.97 7.88 -19.38
C ILE A 175 -13.78 6.49 -18.76
N ALA A 176 -13.97 6.37 -17.44
CA ALA A 176 -13.84 5.10 -16.73
C ALA A 176 -14.83 4.04 -17.21
N LYS A 177 -15.99 4.42 -17.75
CA LYS A 177 -16.98 3.47 -18.30
C LYS A 177 -16.47 2.70 -19.52
N ILE A 178 -15.44 3.18 -20.20
CA ILE A 178 -14.89 2.47 -21.36
C ILE A 178 -14.13 1.21 -20.92
N SER A 179 -13.30 1.31 -19.87
CA SER A 179 -12.56 0.16 -19.32
C SER A 179 -13.30 -0.56 -18.18
N MET A 180 -14.33 0.06 -17.61
CA MET A 180 -15.17 -0.50 -16.54
C MET A 180 -16.67 -0.23 -16.81
N PRO A 181 -17.32 -0.95 -17.75
CA PRO A 181 -18.70 -0.63 -18.17
C PRO A 181 -19.75 -0.61 -17.05
N ASP A 182 -19.56 -1.44 -16.02
CA ASP A 182 -20.49 -1.60 -14.89
C ASP A 182 -20.13 -0.75 -13.66
N VAL A 183 -19.14 0.15 -13.77
CA VAL A 183 -18.68 0.97 -12.64
C VAL A 183 -19.76 1.96 -12.19
N HIS A 184 -19.95 2.08 -10.87
CA HIS A 184 -20.75 3.13 -10.29
C HIS A 184 -19.91 4.40 -10.15
N LEU A 185 -20.24 5.45 -10.91
CA LEU A 185 -19.51 6.72 -10.87
C LEU A 185 -20.18 7.76 -9.95
N PRO A 186 -19.40 8.70 -9.39
CA PRO A 186 -19.94 9.87 -8.71
C PRO A 186 -20.58 10.85 -9.71
N ARG A 187 -20.96 12.03 -9.24
CA ARG A 187 -21.32 13.13 -10.15
C ARG A 187 -20.14 13.38 -11.10
N LYS A 188 -20.44 13.61 -12.38
CA LYS A 188 -19.42 13.87 -13.40
C LYS A 188 -18.52 15.04 -12.99
N PHE A 189 -17.24 14.75 -12.75
CA PHE A 189 -16.17 15.72 -12.69
C PHE A 189 -15.47 15.79 -14.06
N SER A 190 -15.24 17.01 -14.56
CA SER A 190 -14.58 17.26 -15.85
C SER A 190 -13.94 18.64 -15.86
N LYS A 191 -12.60 18.68 -15.82
CA LYS A 191 -11.75 19.87 -15.86
C LYS A 191 -10.56 19.70 -16.81
N PRO A 192 -10.79 19.69 -18.14
CA PRO A 192 -9.71 19.69 -19.14
C PRO A 192 -8.65 20.78 -18.93
N GLU A 193 -9.07 21.94 -18.43
CA GLU A 193 -8.21 23.08 -18.10
C GLU A 193 -7.22 22.77 -16.96
N ASP A 194 -7.66 22.05 -15.93
CA ASP A 194 -6.82 21.68 -14.79
C ASP A 194 -5.80 20.60 -15.24
N ALA A 195 -6.23 19.63 -16.05
CA ALA A 195 -5.36 18.64 -16.69
C ALA A 195 -4.27 19.31 -17.55
N LYS A 196 -4.63 20.30 -18.37
CA LYS A 196 -3.69 21.08 -19.20
C LYS A 196 -2.71 21.87 -18.33
N LEU A 197 -3.20 22.51 -17.28
CA LEU A 197 -2.37 23.30 -16.37
C LEU A 197 -1.35 22.44 -15.63
N GLN A 198 -1.74 21.25 -15.15
CA GLN A 198 -0.84 20.28 -14.50
C GLN A 198 0.31 19.85 -15.42
N ILE A 199 0.03 19.66 -16.72
CA ILE A 199 1.06 19.38 -17.75
C ILE A 199 1.97 20.60 -17.96
N GLN A 200 1.39 21.79 -18.12
CA GLN A 200 2.16 23.02 -18.37
C GLN A 200 3.09 23.35 -17.21
N LYS A 201 2.58 23.32 -15.97
CA LYS A 201 3.38 23.55 -14.76
C LYS A 201 4.54 22.56 -14.66
N ALA A 202 4.32 21.29 -15.00
CA ALA A 202 5.39 20.28 -14.99
C ALA A 202 6.52 20.61 -15.97
N ILE A 203 6.17 21.01 -17.20
CA ILE A 203 7.13 21.38 -18.24
C ILE A 203 7.89 22.65 -17.86
N GLU A 204 7.19 23.68 -17.40
CA GLU A 204 7.79 24.95 -16.98
C GLU A 204 8.76 24.76 -15.82
N TYR A 205 8.36 23.97 -14.81
CA TYR A 205 9.22 23.69 -13.65
C TYR A 205 10.44 22.83 -14.04
N TYR A 206 10.26 21.85 -14.91
CA TYR A 206 11.38 21.09 -15.47
C TYR A 206 12.35 21.99 -16.25
N GLU A 207 11.84 22.85 -17.12
CA GLU A 207 12.66 23.77 -17.92
C GLU A 207 13.44 24.74 -17.03
N LYS A 208 12.83 25.24 -15.95
CA LYS A 208 13.50 26.05 -14.93
C LYS A 208 14.69 25.33 -14.30
N ILE A 209 14.57 24.04 -13.97
CA ILE A 209 15.61 23.26 -13.29
C ILE A 209 16.71 22.79 -14.26
N PHE A 210 16.30 22.15 -15.35
CA PHE A 210 17.18 21.45 -16.28
C PHE A 210 17.66 22.32 -17.45
N GLY A 211 17.10 23.53 -17.61
CA GLY A 211 17.48 24.49 -18.65
C GLY A 211 17.10 24.06 -20.07
N ARG A 212 16.19 23.08 -20.20
CA ARG A 212 15.69 22.55 -21.47
C ARG A 212 14.28 21.97 -21.26
N LYS A 213 13.49 21.85 -22.31
CA LYS A 213 12.18 21.18 -22.25
C LYS A 213 12.32 19.65 -22.16
N PRO A 214 11.44 18.96 -21.41
CA PRO A 214 11.45 17.51 -21.36
C PRO A 214 10.98 16.93 -22.71
N GLN A 215 11.57 15.82 -23.14
CA GLN A 215 11.15 15.12 -24.37
C GLN A 215 10.07 14.08 -24.09
N GLY A 216 10.07 13.50 -22.89
CA GLY A 216 9.15 12.45 -22.47
C GLY A 216 8.27 12.86 -21.31
N MET A 217 7.12 12.20 -21.22
CA MET A 217 6.28 12.23 -20.03
C MET A 217 5.90 10.80 -19.62
N TRP A 218 6.00 10.49 -18.34
CA TRP A 218 5.28 9.38 -17.74
C TRP A 218 3.93 9.92 -17.26
N PRO A 219 2.80 9.58 -17.90
CA PRO A 219 1.49 9.88 -17.34
C PRO A 219 1.36 9.21 -15.98
N SER A 220 0.80 9.90 -14.99
CA SER A 220 0.65 9.37 -13.62
C SER A 220 0.03 7.98 -13.66
N GLU A 221 0.69 6.99 -13.04
CA GLU A 221 0.24 5.59 -13.03
C GLU A 221 0.11 4.97 -14.42
N GLY A 222 0.89 5.44 -15.41
CA GLY A 222 0.75 5.05 -16.81
C GLY A 222 -0.65 5.34 -17.38
N SER A 223 -1.42 6.24 -16.77
CA SER A 223 -2.82 6.49 -17.11
C SER A 223 -2.97 7.26 -18.41
N VAL A 224 -3.63 6.63 -19.38
CA VAL A 224 -3.77 7.18 -20.74
C VAL A 224 -5.21 7.20 -21.21
N SER A 225 -5.49 8.12 -22.12
CA SER A 225 -6.68 8.17 -22.98
C SER A 225 -6.32 8.94 -24.25
N GLU A 226 -7.16 8.86 -25.29
CA GLU A 226 -6.92 9.62 -26.52
C GLU A 226 -6.87 11.14 -26.30
N ASP A 227 -7.76 11.66 -25.44
CA ASP A 227 -7.85 13.10 -25.18
C ASP A 227 -6.61 13.60 -24.43
N ILE A 228 -6.10 12.80 -23.49
CA ILE A 228 -4.85 13.09 -22.79
C ILE A 228 -3.64 12.99 -23.73
N ALA A 229 -3.59 12.00 -24.63
CA ALA A 229 -2.51 11.91 -25.61
C ALA A 229 -2.44 13.16 -26.51
N ILE A 230 -3.59 13.74 -26.89
CA ILE A 230 -3.63 15.01 -27.62
C ILE A 230 -3.10 16.16 -26.75
N LEU A 231 -3.59 16.31 -25.51
CA LEU A 231 -3.15 17.39 -24.62
C LEU A 231 -1.64 17.38 -24.37
N ILE A 232 -1.08 16.18 -24.19
CA ILE A 232 0.38 15.98 -24.01
C ILE A 232 1.14 16.36 -25.29
N SER A 233 0.65 15.95 -26.46
CA SER A 233 1.24 16.32 -27.77
C SER A 233 1.23 17.84 -27.99
N GLU A 234 0.13 18.52 -27.64
CA GLU A 234 0.00 19.97 -27.74
C GLU A 234 1.00 20.73 -26.85
N ALA A 235 1.35 20.16 -25.70
CA ALA A 235 2.34 20.72 -24.79
C ALA A 235 3.79 20.56 -25.30
N GLY A 236 4.00 19.85 -26.41
CA GLY A 236 5.31 19.67 -27.05
C GLY A 236 6.11 18.47 -26.54
N ILE A 237 5.47 17.54 -25.81
CA ILE A 237 6.07 16.27 -25.41
C ILE A 237 6.14 15.34 -26.63
N ASN A 238 7.26 14.66 -26.80
CA ASN A 238 7.53 13.79 -27.96
C ASN A 238 7.10 12.33 -27.72
N TRP A 239 7.16 11.84 -26.49
CA TRP A 239 6.81 10.46 -26.17
C TRP A 239 6.17 10.28 -24.80
N ILE A 240 5.35 9.24 -24.67
CA ILE A 240 4.83 8.72 -23.40
C ILE A 240 5.05 7.21 -23.31
N ALA A 241 4.90 6.65 -22.10
CA ALA A 241 4.91 5.21 -21.89
C ALA A 241 3.74 4.74 -21.01
N THR A 242 3.29 3.49 -21.20
CA THR A 242 2.24 2.83 -20.41
C THR A 242 2.41 1.30 -20.45
N ASP A 243 1.42 0.53 -20.00
CA ASP A 243 1.48 -0.93 -19.85
C ASP A 243 1.12 -1.75 -21.11
N GLU A 244 1.69 -2.95 -21.24
CA GLU A 244 1.42 -3.89 -22.32
C GLU A 244 -0.08 -4.21 -22.51
N ASP A 245 -0.86 -4.30 -21.43
CA ASP A 245 -2.27 -4.66 -21.52
C ASP A 245 -3.11 -3.53 -22.18
N ILE A 246 -2.68 -2.27 -22.07
CA ILE A 246 -3.29 -1.15 -22.81
C ILE A 246 -3.10 -1.33 -24.32
N LEU A 247 -1.91 -1.75 -24.77
CA LEU A 247 -1.65 -2.07 -26.18
C LEU A 247 -2.54 -3.22 -26.64
N PHE A 248 -2.60 -4.31 -25.87
CA PHE A 248 -3.38 -5.48 -26.24
C PHE A 248 -4.87 -5.16 -26.33
N ASN A 249 -5.43 -4.41 -25.38
CA ASN A 249 -6.82 -3.97 -25.42
C ASN A 249 -7.08 -3.00 -26.58
N THR A 250 -6.15 -2.09 -26.85
CA THR A 250 -6.22 -1.17 -28.01
C THR A 250 -6.32 -1.93 -29.33
N ILE A 251 -5.50 -2.95 -29.52
CA ILE A 251 -5.49 -3.76 -30.76
C ILE A 251 -6.77 -4.59 -30.88
N ARG A 252 -7.24 -5.21 -29.79
CA ARG A 252 -8.50 -5.96 -29.79
C ARG A 252 -9.69 -5.07 -30.17
N MET A 253 -9.72 -3.85 -29.63
CA MET A 253 -10.75 -2.85 -29.95
C MET A 253 -10.71 -2.44 -31.43
N GLN A 254 -9.53 -2.30 -32.04
CA GLN A 254 -9.39 -1.95 -33.45
C GLN A 254 -9.73 -3.11 -34.42
N GLN A 255 -9.44 -4.36 -34.03
CA GLN A 255 -9.53 -5.50 -34.94
C GLN A 255 -10.84 -6.29 -34.85
N SER A 256 -11.71 -6.04 -33.86
CA SER A 256 -12.94 -6.83 -33.63
C SER A 256 -12.69 -8.35 -33.63
N MET A 257 -11.53 -8.80 -33.15
CA MET A 257 -11.07 -10.19 -33.22
C MET A 257 -10.61 -10.75 -31.87
N THR A 258 -10.87 -12.04 -31.65
CA THR A 258 -10.49 -12.86 -30.47
C THR A 258 -9.14 -13.57 -30.61
N ILE A 259 -8.31 -13.21 -31.60
CA ILE A 259 -7.03 -13.89 -31.86
C ILE A 259 -6.00 -13.51 -30.79
N LYS A 260 -5.24 -14.50 -30.30
CA LYS A 260 -4.08 -14.27 -29.43
C LYS A 260 -3.08 -13.35 -30.13
N THR A 261 -2.94 -12.13 -29.64
CA THR A 261 -1.98 -11.15 -30.14
C THR A 261 -0.54 -11.66 -29.90
N PRO A 262 0.33 -11.77 -30.92
CA PRO A 262 1.69 -12.25 -30.74
C PRO A 262 2.51 -11.30 -29.86
N ARG A 263 3.20 -11.78 -28.82
CA ARG A 263 3.95 -10.91 -27.88
C ARG A 263 5.02 -10.04 -28.56
N GLN A 264 5.49 -10.42 -29.75
CA GLN A 264 6.47 -9.66 -30.54
C GLN A 264 6.03 -8.23 -30.85
N ILE A 265 4.73 -7.96 -30.91
CA ILE A 265 4.21 -6.62 -31.18
C ILE A 265 4.60 -5.61 -30.09
N LEU A 266 4.90 -6.09 -28.87
CA LEU A 266 5.25 -5.24 -27.74
C LEU A 266 6.60 -4.54 -27.93
N TYR A 267 7.52 -5.18 -28.65
CA TYR A 267 8.93 -4.80 -28.66
C TYR A 267 9.26 -3.78 -29.76
N GLN A 268 8.40 -2.77 -29.92
CA GLN A 268 8.54 -1.65 -30.85
C GLN A 268 7.70 -0.46 -30.36
N PRO A 269 8.07 0.78 -30.72
CA PRO A 269 7.26 1.94 -30.41
C PRO A 269 6.08 2.08 -31.38
N TYR A 270 5.04 2.79 -30.95
CA TYR A 270 3.84 3.09 -31.73
C TYR A 270 3.63 4.60 -31.83
N LYS A 271 2.82 5.03 -32.80
CA LYS A 271 2.37 6.42 -32.93
C LYS A 271 0.86 6.50 -32.68
N ILE A 272 0.42 7.41 -31.83
CA ILE A 272 -0.99 7.80 -31.72
C ILE A 272 -1.18 9.04 -32.59
N GLU A 273 -2.21 9.05 -33.42
CA GLU A 273 -2.54 10.18 -34.29
C GLU A 273 -4.03 10.46 -34.25
N LYS A 274 -4.40 11.72 -33.96
CA LYS A 274 -5.80 12.16 -33.91
C LYS A 274 -5.91 13.56 -34.51
N THR A 275 -6.89 13.73 -35.40
CA THR A 275 -7.24 15.04 -35.96
C THR A 275 -8.21 15.73 -35.01
N THR A 276 -7.81 16.88 -34.48
CA THR A 276 -8.63 17.71 -33.59
C THR A 276 -9.74 18.43 -34.38
N GLN A 277 -10.71 18.99 -33.66
CA GLN A 277 -11.91 19.62 -34.26
C GLN A 277 -11.56 20.82 -35.17
N ASP A 278 -10.43 21.48 -34.92
CA ASP A 278 -9.89 22.57 -35.73
C ASP A 278 -9.19 22.11 -37.02
N GLY A 279 -9.16 20.79 -37.28
CA GLY A 279 -8.51 20.18 -38.44
C GLY A 279 -7.00 19.92 -38.25
N THR A 280 -6.43 20.24 -37.09
CA THR A 280 -5.01 19.99 -36.81
C THR A 280 -4.80 18.51 -36.51
N THR A 281 -3.83 17.86 -37.18
CA THR A 281 -3.47 16.48 -36.83
C THR A 281 -2.36 16.49 -35.79
N ARG A 282 -2.66 15.93 -34.62
CA ARG A 282 -1.72 15.80 -33.50
C ARG A 282 -1.22 14.37 -33.45
N SER A 283 0.04 14.22 -33.06
CA SER A 283 0.62 12.91 -32.88
C SER A 283 1.57 12.81 -31.70
N LEU A 284 1.60 11.64 -31.08
CA LEU A 284 2.43 11.34 -29.93
C LEU A 284 3.01 9.93 -30.07
N ASN A 285 4.31 9.76 -29.80
CA ASN A 285 4.91 8.43 -29.75
C ASN A 285 4.55 7.77 -28.41
N ILE A 286 4.20 6.50 -28.44
CA ILE A 286 3.84 5.73 -27.25
C ILE A 286 4.63 4.43 -27.19
N ILE A 287 5.09 4.09 -25.99
CA ILE A 287 5.87 2.90 -25.66
C ILE A 287 5.09 2.08 -24.64
N PHE A 288 5.17 0.76 -24.76
CA PHE A 288 4.47 -0.16 -23.87
C PHE A 288 5.48 -1.04 -23.15
N ARG A 289 5.40 -1.10 -21.81
CA ARG A 289 6.36 -1.82 -20.97
C ARG A 289 6.24 -3.33 -21.11
N ASP A 290 7.34 -4.06 -21.02
CA ASP A 290 7.31 -5.49 -20.74
C ASP A 290 7.06 -5.69 -19.24
N ARG A 291 5.81 -6.01 -18.89
CA ARG A 291 5.39 -6.17 -17.49
C ARG A 291 6.16 -7.30 -16.81
N ALA A 292 6.32 -8.44 -17.45
CA ALA A 292 6.96 -9.61 -16.83
C ALA A 292 8.41 -9.33 -16.43
N LEU A 293 9.20 -8.67 -17.29
CA LEU A 293 10.56 -8.26 -16.97
C LEU A 293 10.59 -7.18 -15.89
N SER A 294 9.71 -6.18 -15.98
CA SER A 294 9.64 -5.06 -15.04
C SER A 294 9.26 -5.54 -13.64
N ASP A 295 8.22 -6.37 -13.53
CA ASP A 295 7.73 -6.94 -12.28
C ASP A 295 8.70 -7.97 -11.67
N SER A 296 9.52 -8.64 -12.49
CA SER A 296 10.58 -9.51 -11.97
C SER A 296 11.57 -8.70 -11.12
N ILE A 297 11.96 -7.51 -11.58
CA ILE A 297 12.80 -6.59 -10.80
C ILE A 297 12.02 -6.01 -9.62
N GLY A 298 10.79 -5.54 -9.87
CA GLY A 298 9.99 -4.87 -8.83
C GLY A 298 9.59 -5.77 -7.65
N PHE A 299 9.29 -7.05 -7.90
CA PHE A 299 8.59 -7.89 -6.91
C PHE A 299 9.21 -9.27 -6.67
N MET A 300 10.05 -9.79 -7.58
CA MET A 300 10.54 -11.17 -7.49
C MET A 300 12.01 -11.26 -7.05
N TYR A 301 12.90 -10.53 -7.70
CA TYR A 301 14.35 -10.71 -7.53
C TYR A 301 14.89 -10.21 -6.18
N ALA A 302 14.12 -9.43 -5.42
CA ALA A 302 14.49 -9.00 -4.07
C ALA A 302 14.83 -10.17 -3.12
N ARG A 303 14.22 -11.35 -3.36
CA ARG A 303 14.42 -12.56 -2.56
C ARG A 303 15.45 -13.53 -3.14
N TRP A 304 16.04 -13.20 -4.28
CA TRP A 304 16.94 -14.08 -5.02
C TRP A 304 18.40 -13.74 -4.71
N ASN A 305 19.28 -14.69 -4.96
CA ASN A 305 20.69 -14.36 -5.10
C ASN A 305 20.86 -13.41 -6.31
N PRO A 306 21.63 -12.31 -6.19
CA PRO A 306 21.83 -11.38 -7.30
C PRO A 306 22.32 -12.03 -8.60
N ASP A 307 23.14 -13.08 -8.51
CA ASP A 307 23.67 -13.78 -9.68
C ASP A 307 22.58 -14.54 -10.43
N ASP A 308 21.72 -15.26 -9.70
CA ASP A 308 20.61 -16.02 -10.27
C ASP A 308 19.57 -15.08 -10.90
N ALA A 309 19.28 -13.97 -10.22
CA ALA A 309 18.35 -12.95 -10.72
C ALA A 309 18.82 -12.31 -12.04
N VAL A 310 20.11 -11.94 -12.12
CA VAL A 310 20.67 -11.38 -13.36
C VAL A 310 20.72 -12.43 -14.48
N ASN A 311 21.10 -13.68 -14.16
CA ASN A 311 21.11 -14.76 -15.15
C ASN A 311 19.71 -15.03 -15.74
N ASP A 312 18.67 -15.05 -14.90
CA ASP A 312 17.28 -15.20 -15.34
C ASP A 312 16.83 -14.03 -16.22
N PHE A 313 17.12 -12.80 -15.80
CA PHE A 313 16.80 -11.60 -16.58
C PHE A 313 17.47 -11.63 -17.97
N MET A 314 18.77 -11.93 -18.03
CA MET A 314 19.52 -12.01 -19.29
C MET A 314 19.04 -13.16 -20.19
N SER A 315 18.62 -14.28 -19.60
CA SER A 315 18.01 -15.41 -20.32
C SER A 315 16.69 -15.02 -20.97
N LYS A 316 15.82 -14.30 -20.25
CA LYS A 316 14.55 -13.77 -20.76
C LYS A 316 14.78 -12.78 -21.91
N LEU A 317 15.74 -11.87 -21.79
CA LEU A 317 16.12 -10.96 -22.89
C LEU A 317 16.58 -11.73 -24.13
N LYS A 318 17.45 -12.73 -23.96
CA LYS A 318 17.91 -13.58 -25.06
C LYS A 318 16.76 -14.32 -25.75
N GLN A 319 15.78 -14.81 -24.97
CA GLN A 319 14.59 -15.44 -25.51
C GLN A 319 13.75 -14.46 -26.32
N ILE A 320 13.56 -13.23 -25.85
CA ILE A 320 12.85 -12.18 -26.58
C ILE A 320 13.54 -11.92 -27.93
N CYS A 321 14.86 -11.71 -27.94
CA CYS A 321 15.62 -11.47 -29.16
C CYS A 321 15.51 -12.64 -30.16
N SER A 322 15.37 -13.89 -29.69
CA SER A 322 15.26 -15.06 -30.56
C SER A 322 14.01 -15.08 -31.45
N TYR A 323 12.99 -14.28 -31.13
CA TYR A 323 11.79 -14.15 -31.95
C TYR A 323 11.98 -13.23 -33.16
N PHE A 324 13.06 -12.45 -33.22
CA PHE A 324 13.30 -11.46 -34.27
C PHE A 324 14.30 -12.00 -35.28
N GLN A 325 13.97 -11.85 -36.57
CA GLN A 325 14.84 -12.28 -37.66
C GLN A 325 16.01 -11.31 -37.85
N PRO A 326 17.20 -11.76 -38.31
CA PRO A 326 18.35 -10.90 -38.55
C PRO A 326 18.07 -9.73 -39.52
N GLU A 327 17.10 -9.91 -40.43
CA GLU A 327 16.72 -8.94 -41.46
C GLU A 327 15.76 -7.84 -40.96
N LYS A 328 15.13 -8.04 -39.79
CA LYS A 328 14.37 -7.02 -39.04
C LYS A 328 14.84 -6.99 -37.58
N PRO A 329 16.07 -6.51 -37.31
CA PRO A 329 16.72 -6.66 -36.02
C PRO A 329 16.22 -5.69 -34.94
N HIS A 330 15.19 -4.88 -35.21
CA HIS A 330 14.77 -3.78 -34.33
C HIS A 330 13.87 -4.28 -33.20
N CYS A 331 14.49 -4.95 -32.22
CA CYS A 331 13.85 -5.35 -30.97
C CYS A 331 14.08 -4.26 -29.92
N PHE A 332 13.04 -3.51 -29.57
CA PHE A 332 13.06 -2.53 -28.49
C PHE A 332 12.39 -3.14 -27.27
N VAL A 333 13.12 -3.38 -26.18
CA VAL A 333 12.56 -4.01 -24.97
C VAL A 333 12.43 -2.95 -23.86
N PRO A 334 11.22 -2.41 -23.61
CA PRO A 334 11.04 -1.39 -22.58
C PRO A 334 10.81 -2.06 -21.23
N VAL A 335 11.75 -1.86 -20.31
CA VAL A 335 11.62 -2.30 -18.91
C VAL A 335 11.33 -1.06 -18.07
N ILE A 336 10.11 -0.96 -17.54
CA ILE A 336 9.59 0.25 -16.89
C ILE A 336 8.92 -0.16 -15.58
N LEU A 337 9.53 0.25 -14.49
CA LEU A 337 9.10 -0.01 -13.13
C LEU A 337 9.23 1.25 -12.29
N ASP A 338 8.64 1.17 -11.11
CA ASP A 338 8.77 2.15 -10.04
C ASP A 338 10.22 2.36 -9.61
N GLY A 339 10.56 3.61 -9.26
CA GLY A 339 11.92 4.04 -8.96
C GLY A 339 12.33 3.85 -7.50
N GLU A 340 11.39 3.57 -6.59
CA GLU A 340 11.59 3.57 -5.15
C GLU A 340 11.12 2.27 -4.49
N ASN A 341 10.01 1.69 -4.96
CA ASN A 341 9.22 0.75 -4.17
C ASN A 341 9.91 -0.58 -3.85
N CYS A 342 10.84 -1.04 -4.70
CA CYS A 342 11.42 -2.36 -4.53
C CYS A 342 12.73 -2.37 -3.71
N TRP A 343 13.46 -1.25 -3.65
CA TRP A 343 14.86 -1.27 -3.21
C TRP A 343 15.03 -1.58 -1.73
N GLU A 344 14.12 -1.13 -0.87
CA GLU A 344 14.16 -1.47 0.56
C GLU A 344 14.05 -2.98 0.82
N TYR A 345 13.51 -3.77 -0.12
CA TYR A 345 13.40 -5.22 0.00
C TYR A 345 14.66 -5.96 -0.45
N TYR A 346 15.56 -5.29 -1.17
CA TYR A 346 16.84 -5.86 -1.55
C TYR A 346 17.89 -5.63 -0.46
N PRO A 347 18.81 -6.58 -0.25
CA PRO A 347 20.04 -6.30 0.48
C PRO A 347 20.79 -5.12 -0.14
N ASN A 348 21.31 -4.23 0.70
CA ASN A 348 22.06 -3.02 0.28
C ASN A 348 21.32 -2.17 -0.76
N ASP A 349 20.02 -1.97 -0.60
CA ASP A 349 19.16 -1.13 -1.46
C ASP A 349 19.29 -1.49 -2.96
N GLY A 350 19.47 -2.78 -3.25
CA GLY A 350 19.58 -3.30 -4.61
C GLY A 350 20.95 -3.09 -5.27
N TRP A 351 21.94 -2.51 -4.58
CA TRP A 351 23.25 -2.18 -5.15
C TRP A 351 23.93 -3.37 -5.82
N ASP A 352 23.94 -4.53 -5.15
CA ASP A 352 24.60 -5.74 -5.65
C ASP A 352 23.95 -6.25 -6.94
N PHE A 353 22.61 -6.26 -6.99
CA PHE A 353 21.84 -6.64 -8.16
C PHE A 353 22.04 -5.64 -9.32
N LEU A 354 21.84 -4.34 -9.07
CA LEU A 354 21.91 -3.30 -10.10
C LEU A 354 23.32 -3.23 -10.71
N ARG A 355 24.38 -3.25 -9.90
CA ARG A 355 25.76 -3.24 -10.39
C ARG A 355 26.03 -4.43 -11.31
N LYS A 356 25.57 -5.62 -10.94
CA LYS A 356 25.77 -6.82 -11.75
C LYS A 356 24.94 -6.75 -13.04
N LEU A 357 23.66 -6.39 -12.94
CA LEU A 357 22.76 -6.26 -14.09
C LEU A 357 23.32 -5.27 -15.13
N TYR A 358 23.68 -4.05 -14.71
CA TYR A 358 24.24 -3.06 -15.62
C TYR A 358 25.58 -3.51 -16.23
N THR A 359 26.42 -4.21 -15.47
CA THR A 359 27.68 -4.76 -15.99
C THR A 359 27.44 -5.81 -17.08
N GLU A 360 26.55 -6.77 -16.83
CA GLU A 360 26.23 -7.83 -17.80
C GLU A 360 25.57 -7.25 -19.07
N ILE A 361 24.69 -6.26 -18.93
CA ILE A 361 24.08 -5.58 -20.07
C ILE A 361 25.13 -4.80 -20.88
N SER A 362 25.97 -4.01 -20.21
CA SER A 362 26.99 -3.18 -20.90
C SER A 362 28.06 -4.00 -21.61
N ASN A 363 28.38 -5.19 -21.12
CA ASN A 363 29.37 -6.08 -21.73
C ASN A 363 28.79 -6.98 -22.83
N ASN A 364 27.47 -7.02 -23.01
CA ASN A 364 26.82 -7.89 -23.98
C ASN A 364 26.79 -7.24 -25.37
N PRO A 365 27.48 -7.79 -26.39
CA PRO A 365 27.58 -7.17 -27.71
C PRO A 365 26.26 -7.16 -28.50
N ASN A 366 25.24 -7.92 -28.05
CA ASN A 366 23.94 -7.99 -28.70
C ASN A 366 22.90 -7.05 -28.07
N ILE A 367 23.27 -6.29 -27.03
CA ILE A 367 22.36 -5.39 -26.32
C ILE A 367 22.94 -3.97 -26.37
N GLU A 368 22.13 -3.02 -26.82
CA GLU A 368 22.45 -1.60 -26.80
C GLU A 368 21.46 -0.90 -25.85
N THR A 369 21.96 -0.29 -24.77
CA THR A 369 21.14 0.57 -23.91
C THR A 369 21.08 1.96 -24.50
N VAL A 370 19.87 2.47 -24.73
CA VAL A 370 19.61 3.78 -25.35
C VAL A 370 18.59 4.57 -24.55
N THR A 371 18.62 5.90 -24.67
CA THR A 371 17.48 6.73 -24.25
C THR A 371 16.31 6.54 -25.21
N ILE A 372 15.10 6.86 -24.76
CA ILE A 372 13.91 6.70 -25.61
C ILE A 372 14.00 7.65 -26.81
N SER A 373 14.41 8.90 -26.58
CA SER A 373 14.54 9.88 -27.65
C SER A 373 15.60 9.49 -28.68
N GLU A 374 16.73 8.91 -28.26
CA GLU A 374 17.74 8.37 -29.19
C GLU A 374 17.18 7.21 -30.03
N TYR A 375 16.46 6.28 -29.40
CA TYR A 375 15.83 5.17 -30.11
C TYR A 375 14.83 5.68 -31.15
N LEU A 376 13.90 6.54 -30.76
CA LEU A 376 12.85 7.07 -31.65
C LEU A 376 13.41 7.90 -32.81
N LYS A 377 14.53 8.59 -32.59
CA LYS A 377 15.22 9.34 -33.66
C LYS A 377 15.83 8.41 -34.70
N LYS A 378 16.38 7.27 -34.28
CA LYS A 378 17.03 6.27 -35.16
C LYS A 378 16.00 5.33 -35.80
N PHE A 379 14.95 4.99 -35.07
CA PHE A 379 13.91 4.03 -35.43
C PHE A 379 12.52 4.59 -35.08
N PRO A 380 11.97 5.50 -35.92
CA PRO A 380 10.65 6.07 -35.69
C PRO A 380 9.56 4.99 -35.79
N PRO A 381 8.41 5.15 -35.10
CA PRO A 381 7.33 4.16 -35.14
C PRO A 381 6.81 3.92 -36.56
N GLU A 382 6.72 2.65 -36.96
CA GLU A 382 6.15 2.25 -38.27
C GLU A 382 4.62 2.09 -38.22
N ILE A 383 4.05 1.92 -37.02
CA ILE A 383 2.63 1.61 -36.82
C ILE A 383 1.93 2.76 -36.11
N THR A 384 0.87 3.26 -36.76
CA THR A 384 -0.05 4.24 -36.18
C THR A 384 -1.27 3.55 -35.58
N LEU A 385 -1.49 3.74 -34.29
CA LEU A 385 -2.69 3.35 -33.56
C LEU A 385 -3.74 4.47 -33.72
N ARG A 386 -4.90 4.13 -34.30
CA ARG A 386 -6.01 5.08 -34.52
C ARG A 386 -6.87 5.32 -33.29
N HIS A 387 -6.83 4.37 -32.37
CA HIS A 387 -7.51 4.44 -31.09
C HIS A 387 -6.55 4.12 -29.96
N LEU A 388 -6.86 4.59 -28.76
CA LEU A 388 -6.17 4.23 -27.52
C LEU A 388 -7.17 3.77 -26.48
N PHE A 389 -6.99 2.55 -25.98
CA PHE A 389 -7.80 2.06 -24.87
C PHE A 389 -7.47 2.85 -23.60
N PRO A 390 -8.48 3.44 -22.92
CA PRO A 390 -8.22 4.23 -21.73
C PRO A 390 -8.05 3.35 -20.50
N GLY A 391 -6.97 3.57 -19.76
CA GLY A 391 -6.68 2.83 -18.54
C GLY A 391 -5.33 3.23 -17.96
N SER A 392 -4.98 2.61 -16.84
CA SER A 392 -3.68 2.76 -16.16
C SER A 392 -2.79 1.54 -16.38
N TRP A 393 -1.56 1.62 -15.92
CA TRP A 393 -0.66 0.47 -15.89
C TRP A 393 -1.09 -0.64 -14.91
N ILE A 394 -2.11 -0.38 -14.09
CA ILE A 394 -2.69 -1.34 -13.15
C ILE A 394 -4.04 -1.81 -13.69
N ASN A 395 -4.17 -3.12 -13.90
CA ASN A 395 -5.39 -3.78 -14.37
C ASN A 395 -5.96 -3.24 -15.70
N SER A 396 -5.23 -2.38 -16.43
CA SER A 396 -5.73 -1.66 -17.61
C SER A 396 -7.03 -0.87 -17.37
N ASN A 397 -7.24 -0.37 -16.16
CA ASN A 397 -8.45 0.39 -15.83
C ASN A 397 -8.14 1.50 -14.81
N PHE A 398 -9.18 2.15 -14.28
CA PHE A 398 -9.07 3.22 -13.29
C PHE A 398 -9.65 2.86 -11.91
N GLY A 399 -9.93 1.57 -11.67
CA GLY A 399 -10.68 1.11 -10.49
C GLY A 399 -10.02 1.40 -9.16
N ILE A 400 -8.71 1.66 -9.16
CA ILE A 400 -7.96 2.08 -7.96
C ILE A 400 -8.30 3.52 -7.53
N TRP A 401 -8.74 4.38 -8.45
CA TRP A 401 -8.93 5.81 -8.16
C TRP A 401 -10.38 6.28 -8.30
N ILE A 402 -11.28 5.44 -8.81
CA ILE A 402 -12.70 5.76 -8.96
C ILE A 402 -13.54 4.48 -9.01
N GLY A 403 -14.74 4.54 -8.42
CA GLY A 403 -15.72 3.46 -8.46
C GLY A 403 -16.08 2.91 -7.10
N HIS A 404 -15.15 2.90 -6.13
CA HIS A 404 -15.50 2.54 -4.76
C HIS A 404 -16.27 3.67 -4.07
N PRO A 405 -17.15 3.35 -3.09
CA PRO A 405 -17.92 4.37 -2.38
C PRO A 405 -17.07 5.47 -1.71
N GLU A 406 -15.89 5.12 -1.20
CA GLU A 406 -14.95 6.07 -0.61
C GLU A 406 -14.34 6.99 -1.69
N ASP A 407 -13.84 6.43 -2.80
CA ASP A 407 -13.31 7.21 -3.94
C ASP A 407 -14.38 8.17 -4.47
N ASN A 408 -15.60 7.66 -4.66
CA ASN A 408 -16.71 8.43 -5.21
C ASN A 408 -17.08 9.60 -4.29
N LEU A 409 -17.00 9.41 -2.97
CA LEU A 409 -17.21 10.50 -2.02
C LEU A 409 -16.06 11.51 -2.06
N ALA A 410 -14.82 11.06 -2.22
CA ALA A 410 -13.67 11.95 -2.40
C ALA A 410 -13.82 12.81 -3.67
N TRP A 411 -14.19 12.21 -4.80
CA TRP A 411 -14.50 12.92 -6.05
C TRP A 411 -15.66 13.91 -5.91
N GLU A 412 -16.68 13.56 -5.13
CA GLU A 412 -17.81 14.46 -4.86
C GLU A 412 -17.36 15.70 -4.07
N TYR A 413 -16.52 15.54 -3.04
CA TYR A 413 -15.95 16.67 -2.30
C TYR A 413 -15.00 17.52 -3.14
N LEU A 414 -14.20 16.87 -4.00
CA LEU A 414 -13.33 17.54 -4.96
C LEU A 414 -14.15 18.39 -5.94
N ASN A 415 -15.22 17.83 -6.50
CA ASN A 415 -16.12 18.53 -7.41
C ASN A 415 -16.81 19.73 -6.74
N GLN A 416 -17.35 19.55 -5.53
CA GLN A 416 -18.00 20.63 -4.79
C GLN A 416 -17.04 21.78 -4.47
N THR A 417 -15.81 21.46 -4.08
CA THR A 417 -14.76 22.46 -3.80
C THR A 417 -14.36 23.21 -5.07
N ARG A 418 -14.25 22.51 -6.20
CA ARG A 418 -13.94 23.12 -7.50
C ARG A 418 -15.07 24.01 -8.02
N GLU A 419 -16.31 23.56 -7.93
CA GLU A 419 -17.51 24.36 -8.25
C GLU A 419 -17.58 25.62 -7.38
N PHE A 420 -17.23 25.51 -6.10
CA PHE A 420 -17.14 26.67 -5.21
C PHE A 420 -16.09 27.69 -5.68
N LEU A 421 -14.89 27.25 -6.08
CA LEU A 421 -13.85 28.15 -6.62
C LEU A 421 -14.32 28.91 -7.87
N GLU A 422 -15.05 28.25 -8.77
CA GLU A 422 -15.59 28.88 -9.98
C GLU A 422 -16.63 29.94 -9.64
N ASN A 423 -17.58 29.58 -8.78
CA ASN A 423 -18.60 30.52 -8.31
C ASN A 423 -18.00 31.71 -7.53
N TYR A 424 -16.93 31.47 -6.76
CA TYR A 424 -16.24 32.52 -6.01
C TYR A 424 -15.64 33.54 -6.98
N ILE A 425 -14.95 33.08 -8.03
CA ILE A 425 -14.29 33.98 -8.97
C ILE A 425 -15.25 34.70 -9.92
N GLU A 426 -16.38 34.08 -10.25
CA GLU A 426 -17.46 34.77 -10.97
C GLU A 426 -18.05 35.94 -10.15
N LYS A 427 -18.17 35.78 -8.82
CA LYS A 427 -18.66 36.83 -7.91
C LYS A 427 -17.60 37.88 -7.58
N HIS A 428 -16.33 37.50 -7.62
CA HIS A 428 -15.18 38.34 -7.26
C HIS A 428 -14.13 38.39 -8.39
N PRO A 429 -14.49 38.89 -9.59
CA PRO A 429 -13.59 38.88 -10.74
C PRO A 429 -12.29 39.67 -10.50
N GLU A 430 -12.32 40.67 -9.62
CA GLU A 430 -11.16 41.45 -9.19
C GLU A 430 -10.11 40.62 -8.44
N LYS A 431 -10.50 39.50 -7.83
CA LYS A 431 -9.61 38.63 -7.07
C LYS A 431 -8.88 37.59 -7.92
N LYS A 432 -9.12 37.52 -9.23
CA LYS A 432 -8.57 36.46 -10.09
C LYS A 432 -7.05 36.38 -10.08
N GLU A 433 -6.42 37.55 -10.00
CA GLU A 433 -4.95 37.65 -9.98
C GLU A 433 -4.36 37.77 -8.57
N SER A 434 -5.21 37.75 -7.53
CA SER A 434 -4.79 37.82 -6.13
C SER A 434 -3.96 36.61 -5.72
N GLN A 435 -3.08 36.81 -4.74
CA GLN A 435 -2.24 35.72 -4.23
C GLN A 435 -3.07 34.68 -3.48
N GLU A 436 -4.12 35.13 -2.79
CA GLU A 436 -5.07 34.29 -2.07
C GLU A 436 -5.78 33.32 -3.02
N TYR A 437 -6.32 33.82 -4.13
CA TYR A 437 -6.95 32.94 -5.14
C TYR A 437 -5.95 31.96 -5.75
N LYS A 438 -4.74 32.42 -6.08
CA LYS A 438 -3.68 31.55 -6.62
C LYS A 438 -3.28 30.44 -5.63
N ASN A 439 -3.16 30.76 -4.35
CA ASN A 439 -2.87 29.78 -3.30
C ASN A 439 -4.03 28.79 -3.10
N ALA A 440 -5.27 29.27 -3.09
CA ALA A 440 -6.45 28.41 -2.96
C ALA A 440 -6.60 27.48 -4.18
N PHE A 441 -6.28 27.97 -5.38
CA PHE A 441 -6.26 27.15 -6.60
C PHE A 441 -5.11 26.14 -6.58
N GLU A 442 -3.96 26.48 -5.99
CA GLU A 442 -2.87 25.52 -5.81
C GLU A 442 -3.27 24.36 -4.88
N GLU A 443 -3.95 24.64 -3.76
CA GLU A 443 -4.50 23.60 -2.86
C GLU A 443 -5.47 22.68 -3.59
N MET A 444 -6.26 23.22 -4.52
CA MET A 444 -7.13 22.44 -5.39
C MET A 444 -6.33 21.49 -6.30
N LEU A 445 -5.29 21.98 -6.96
CA LEU A 445 -4.42 21.14 -7.81
C LEU A 445 -3.65 20.06 -7.02
N ILE A 446 -3.30 20.33 -5.76
CA ILE A 446 -2.71 19.33 -4.87
C ILE A 446 -3.74 18.23 -4.56
N ALA A 447 -5.00 18.60 -4.29
CA ALA A 447 -6.07 17.65 -4.00
C ALA A 447 -6.47 16.76 -5.19
N GLU A 448 -6.07 17.12 -6.42
CA GLU A 448 -6.25 16.29 -7.62
C GLU A 448 -5.24 15.13 -7.74
N GLY A 449 -4.19 15.12 -6.90
CA GLY A 449 -3.15 14.09 -6.94
C GLY A 449 -3.69 12.67 -6.76
N SER A 450 -3.12 11.70 -7.48
CA SER A 450 -3.61 10.32 -7.47
C SER A 450 -3.43 9.60 -6.13
N ASP A 451 -2.43 10.00 -5.35
CA ASP A 451 -2.07 9.38 -4.07
C ASP A 451 -3.22 9.38 -3.06
N TRP A 452 -4.14 10.35 -3.12
CA TRP A 452 -5.26 10.42 -2.18
C TRP A 452 -6.24 9.26 -2.39
N CYS A 453 -6.69 9.05 -3.63
CA CYS A 453 -7.65 7.99 -3.95
C CYS A 453 -7.03 6.59 -3.93
N TRP A 454 -5.70 6.48 -4.09
CA TRP A 454 -5.00 5.20 -3.98
C TRP A 454 -5.26 4.47 -2.65
N TRP A 455 -5.48 5.21 -1.56
CA TRP A 455 -5.69 4.67 -0.21
C TRP A 455 -7.16 4.51 0.19
N TYR A 456 -8.12 4.90 -0.65
CA TYR A 456 -9.53 4.66 -0.41
C TYR A 456 -9.94 3.25 -0.88
N GLY A 457 -11.05 2.74 -0.34
CA GLY A 457 -11.48 1.37 -0.60
C GLY A 457 -10.76 0.31 0.25
N GLU A 458 -10.83 -0.94 -0.17
CA GLU A 458 -10.28 -2.09 0.56
C GLU A 458 -9.00 -2.65 -0.07
N ASP A 459 -8.62 -2.17 -1.26
CA ASP A 459 -7.56 -2.77 -2.07
C ASP A 459 -6.15 -2.51 -1.53
N HIS A 460 -5.93 -1.34 -0.92
CA HIS A 460 -4.61 -0.91 -0.46
C HIS A 460 -4.65 -0.27 0.94
N THR A 461 -3.49 -0.31 1.60
CA THR A 461 -3.25 0.44 2.84
C THR A 461 -1.82 0.94 2.92
N SER A 462 -1.65 2.15 3.42
CA SER A 462 -0.35 2.75 3.72
C SER A 462 0.12 2.46 5.16
N GLY A 463 -0.73 1.83 5.97
CA GLY A 463 -0.55 1.79 7.43
C GLY A 463 -0.86 3.13 8.12
N GLN A 464 -1.20 4.18 7.37
CA GLN A 464 -1.59 5.51 7.83
C GLN A 464 -2.77 6.08 7.03
N ASP A 465 -3.72 5.22 6.63
CA ASP A 465 -4.85 5.57 5.75
C ASP A 465 -5.66 6.79 6.27
N ASP A 466 -5.75 6.93 7.60
CA ASP A 466 -6.39 8.03 8.31
C ASP A 466 -5.63 9.36 8.17
N VAL A 467 -4.31 9.32 8.07
CA VAL A 467 -3.48 10.52 7.80
C VAL A 467 -3.71 10.98 6.36
N PHE A 468 -3.71 10.07 5.39
CA PHE A 468 -3.97 10.42 3.98
C PHE A 468 -5.39 10.99 3.79
N ASP A 469 -6.41 10.37 4.40
CA ASP A 469 -7.78 10.90 4.40
C ASP A 469 -7.85 12.31 4.98
N TYR A 470 -7.18 12.54 6.12
CA TYR A 470 -7.13 13.87 6.74
C TYR A 470 -6.43 14.90 5.85
N LEU A 471 -5.27 14.56 5.27
CA LEU A 471 -4.50 15.47 4.42
C LEU A 471 -5.27 15.85 3.16
N PHE A 472 -5.90 14.89 2.47
CA PHE A 472 -6.78 15.16 1.33
C PHE A 472 -7.87 16.17 1.69
N ARG A 473 -8.64 15.88 2.75
CA ARG A 473 -9.71 16.79 3.20
C ARG A 473 -9.16 18.13 3.66
N LYS A 474 -7.96 18.16 4.26
CA LYS A 474 -7.31 19.40 4.71
C LYS A 474 -6.95 20.31 3.54
N HIS A 475 -6.49 19.77 2.40
CA HIS A 475 -6.29 20.56 1.19
C HIS A 475 -7.59 21.20 0.71
N LEU A 476 -8.70 20.44 0.68
CA LEU A 476 -10.02 21.01 0.35
C LEU A 476 -10.46 22.10 1.35
N MET A 477 -10.26 21.90 2.66
CA MET A 477 -10.57 22.91 3.67
C MET A 477 -9.72 24.17 3.54
N ASN A 478 -8.45 24.03 3.12
CA ASN A 478 -7.54 25.15 2.94
C ASN A 478 -8.03 26.10 1.85
N VAL A 479 -8.67 25.59 0.79
CA VAL A 479 -9.30 26.40 -0.26
C VAL A 479 -10.27 27.43 0.35
N TYR A 480 -11.19 27.00 1.20
CA TYR A 480 -12.14 27.86 1.89
C TYR A 480 -11.45 28.80 2.88
N THR A 481 -10.50 28.26 3.66
CA THR A 481 -9.78 29.02 4.70
C THR A 481 -9.01 30.20 4.11
N ILE A 482 -8.27 29.97 3.02
CA ILE A 482 -7.45 30.98 2.35
C ILE A 482 -8.34 32.11 1.79
N LEU A 483 -9.52 31.77 1.28
CA LEU A 483 -10.46 32.73 0.71
C LEU A 483 -11.33 33.44 1.76
N GLY A 484 -11.19 33.07 3.04
CA GLY A 484 -11.95 33.65 4.16
C GLY A 484 -13.40 33.16 4.25
N GLU A 485 -13.71 32.00 3.67
CA GLU A 485 -15.06 31.44 3.57
C GLU A 485 -15.28 30.32 4.59
N LYS A 486 -16.56 30.04 4.90
CA LYS A 486 -16.91 28.94 5.82
C LYS A 486 -16.57 27.60 5.16
N ILE A 487 -15.83 26.76 5.88
CA ILE A 487 -15.56 25.36 5.51
C ILE A 487 -16.88 24.54 5.59
N PRO A 488 -17.26 23.78 4.55
CA PRO A 488 -18.37 22.84 4.60
C PRO A 488 -18.21 21.80 5.72
N ASP A 489 -19.29 21.55 6.47
CA ASP A 489 -19.24 20.75 7.70
C ASP A 489 -18.89 19.27 7.40
N GLU A 490 -19.26 18.77 6.23
CA GLU A 490 -18.98 17.44 5.70
C GLU A 490 -17.48 17.15 5.50
N LEU A 491 -16.65 18.16 5.27
CA LEU A 491 -15.20 17.99 5.11
C LEU A 491 -14.53 17.61 6.44
N TYR A 492 -15.13 17.95 7.59
CA TYR A 492 -14.62 17.53 8.90
C TYR A 492 -14.87 16.06 9.21
N LEU A 493 -15.73 15.39 8.42
CA LEU A 493 -16.03 13.98 8.56
C LEU A 493 -15.07 13.16 7.70
N ALA A 494 -14.44 12.14 8.30
CA ALA A 494 -13.59 11.22 7.58
C ALA A 494 -14.36 10.48 6.46
N ILE A 495 -13.71 10.31 5.31
CA ILE A 495 -14.22 9.47 4.22
C ILE A 495 -13.88 8.01 4.53
N LYS A 496 -12.63 7.75 4.91
CA LYS A 496 -12.14 6.40 5.23
C LYS A 496 -12.96 5.76 6.35
N GLY A 497 -13.46 4.56 6.11
CA GLY A 497 -14.26 3.79 7.08
C GLY A 497 -15.76 4.14 7.10
N LYS A 498 -16.21 5.17 6.37
CA LYS A 498 -17.61 5.61 6.36
C LYS A 498 -18.55 4.58 5.72
N PHE A 499 -18.07 3.84 4.73
CA PHE A 499 -18.84 2.88 3.95
C PHE A 499 -18.53 1.42 4.27
N LYS A 500 -17.69 1.15 5.28
CA LYS A 500 -17.49 -0.20 5.79
C LYS A 500 -18.83 -0.74 6.29
N LYS A 501 -19.46 -1.61 5.49
CA LYS A 501 -20.57 -2.43 5.99
C LYS A 501 -20.01 -3.24 7.15
N LYS A 502 -20.49 -2.98 8.37
CA LYS A 502 -20.34 -3.91 9.50
C LYS A 502 -21.07 -5.21 9.15
N VAL A 503 -20.43 -6.09 8.40
CA VAL A 503 -20.76 -7.53 8.42
C VAL A 503 -19.47 -8.26 8.72
N THR A 504 -19.12 -8.25 10.01
CA THR A 504 -17.94 -8.92 10.54
C THR A 504 -18.24 -10.32 11.03
N PHE A 505 -19.52 -10.74 11.04
CA PHE A 505 -19.94 -12.10 11.33
C PHE A 505 -21.08 -12.57 10.40
N TYR A 506 -21.06 -13.85 10.09
CA TYR A 506 -22.16 -14.60 9.49
C TYR A 506 -22.78 -15.52 10.54
N GLU A 507 -24.10 -15.61 10.57
CA GLU A 507 -24.80 -16.57 11.44
C GLU A 507 -24.82 -17.97 10.81
N PRO A 508 -24.84 -19.04 11.62
CA PRO A 508 -25.06 -20.40 11.13
C PRO A 508 -26.37 -20.49 10.34
N LYS A 509 -26.35 -21.16 9.19
CA LYS A 509 -27.51 -21.28 8.29
C LYS A 509 -28.26 -22.59 8.44
N ASP A 510 -27.57 -23.64 8.89
CA ASP A 510 -28.11 -24.97 9.10
C ASP A 510 -27.27 -25.72 10.16
N PHE A 511 -27.73 -26.89 10.60
CA PHE A 511 -26.96 -27.77 11.48
C PHE A 511 -25.66 -28.24 10.83
N ILE A 512 -24.59 -28.35 11.62
CA ILE A 512 -23.30 -28.88 11.20
C ILE A 512 -22.87 -30.07 12.06
N GLN A 513 -22.14 -31.01 11.47
CA GLN A 513 -21.53 -32.14 12.16
C GLN A 513 -20.09 -32.35 11.64
N PRO A 514 -19.17 -31.41 11.93
CA PRO A 514 -17.80 -31.50 11.46
C PRO A 514 -17.07 -32.67 12.14
N VAL A 515 -16.10 -33.27 11.44
CA VAL A 515 -15.19 -34.26 12.01
C VAL A 515 -14.05 -33.52 12.69
N ILE A 516 -13.92 -33.65 14.01
CA ILE A 516 -12.90 -32.95 14.79
C ILE A 516 -11.55 -33.68 14.68
N ASP A 517 -10.80 -33.40 13.61
CA ASP A 517 -9.50 -34.02 13.34
C ASP A 517 -8.33 -33.02 13.15
N GLY A 518 -8.63 -31.72 13.26
CA GLY A 518 -7.68 -30.62 13.20
C GLY A 518 -7.36 -30.15 11.78
N LYS A 519 -8.15 -30.57 10.78
CA LYS A 519 -8.02 -30.20 9.37
C LYS A 519 -9.42 -30.05 8.76
N VAL A 520 -9.57 -29.10 7.83
CA VAL A 520 -10.72 -29.16 6.90
C VAL A 520 -10.46 -30.27 5.91
N THR A 521 -11.08 -31.42 6.11
CA THR A 521 -10.93 -32.56 5.19
C THR A 521 -11.94 -32.51 4.05
N ASN A 522 -13.07 -31.84 4.28
CA ASN A 522 -14.12 -31.65 3.31
C ASN A 522 -14.72 -30.24 3.43
N TYR A 523 -14.86 -29.55 2.30
CA TYR A 523 -15.49 -28.23 2.22
C TYR A 523 -16.87 -28.15 2.90
N PHE A 524 -17.65 -29.24 2.85
CA PHE A 524 -19.00 -29.28 3.40
C PHE A 524 -19.07 -29.32 4.94
N GLU A 525 -17.96 -29.59 5.64
CA GLU A 525 -17.95 -29.73 7.11
C GLU A 525 -18.34 -28.43 7.84
N TRP A 526 -17.94 -27.29 7.29
CA TRP A 526 -18.16 -25.97 7.88
C TRP A 526 -19.02 -25.04 6.99
N LEU A 527 -19.56 -25.54 5.88
CA LEU A 527 -20.26 -24.71 4.89
C LEU A 527 -21.46 -23.94 5.46
N SER A 528 -22.22 -24.58 6.35
CA SER A 528 -23.43 -24.00 6.97
C SER A 528 -23.14 -23.31 8.31
N SER A 529 -21.87 -23.22 8.72
CA SER A 529 -21.49 -22.57 9.97
C SER A 529 -21.56 -21.04 9.88
N GLY A 530 -21.67 -20.41 11.04
CA GLY A 530 -21.37 -19.00 11.18
C GLY A 530 -19.86 -18.78 11.14
N SER A 531 -19.43 -17.59 10.74
CA SER A 531 -18.01 -17.25 10.65
C SER A 531 -17.75 -15.81 11.04
N TYR A 532 -16.53 -15.52 11.46
CA TYR A 532 -16.05 -14.19 11.78
C TYR A 532 -14.64 -14.02 11.21
N SER A 533 -14.44 -12.98 10.41
CA SER A 533 -13.12 -12.63 9.87
C SER A 533 -12.44 -11.64 10.82
N ALA A 534 -11.40 -12.11 11.51
CA ALA A 534 -10.57 -11.25 12.33
C ALA A 534 -9.72 -10.31 11.47
N GLU A 535 -9.39 -10.67 10.22
CA GLU A 535 -8.68 -9.81 9.26
C GLU A 535 -9.44 -8.50 8.96
N ILE A 536 -10.73 -8.59 8.64
CA ILE A 536 -11.56 -7.46 8.17
C ILE A 536 -12.02 -6.53 9.32
N SER A 537 -12.11 -7.07 10.54
CA SER A 537 -12.77 -6.41 11.69
C SER A 537 -11.94 -5.39 12.47
N GLY A 538 -10.67 -5.16 12.09
CA GLY A 538 -9.80 -4.22 12.78
C GLY A 538 -10.00 -2.77 12.33
N SER A 539 -10.19 -1.84 13.26
CA SER A 539 -9.93 -0.41 12.98
C SER A 539 -8.43 -0.22 12.68
N ALA A 540 -8.07 0.88 12.00
CA ALA A 540 -6.68 1.21 11.67
C ALA A 540 -5.74 1.21 12.90
N LEU A 541 -6.29 1.34 14.12
CA LEU A 541 -5.57 1.29 15.38
C LEU A 541 -5.11 -0.13 15.83
N HIS A 542 -5.61 -1.20 15.22
CA HIS A 542 -5.37 -2.60 15.61
C HIS A 542 -4.71 -3.43 14.49
N ARG A 543 -3.81 -2.83 13.72
CA ARG A 543 -2.99 -3.52 12.70
C ARG A 543 -1.61 -3.87 13.25
N THR A 544 -1.57 -4.76 14.23
CA THR A 544 -0.42 -5.64 14.48
C THR A 544 -0.73 -7.03 13.94
N GLU A 545 0.28 -7.87 13.68
CA GLU A 545 0.03 -9.25 13.23
C GLU A 545 -0.95 -9.94 14.19
N LYS A 546 -2.07 -10.41 13.63
CA LYS A 546 -3.14 -11.11 14.34
C LYS A 546 -2.77 -12.59 14.40
N MET A 547 -3.09 -13.28 15.49
CA MET A 547 -2.84 -14.72 15.58
C MET A 547 -4.01 -15.50 14.97
N ILE A 548 -5.23 -15.07 15.27
CA ILE A 548 -6.45 -15.60 14.65
C ILE A 548 -6.69 -14.89 13.31
N LYS A 549 -6.77 -15.67 12.23
CA LYS A 549 -7.14 -15.19 10.90
C LYS A 549 -8.66 -15.04 10.78
N GLU A 550 -9.34 -16.14 11.08
CA GLU A 550 -10.78 -16.27 11.05
C GLU A 550 -11.21 -17.37 12.02
N PHE A 551 -12.47 -17.34 12.44
CA PHE A 551 -13.04 -18.43 13.20
C PHE A 551 -14.46 -18.73 12.74
N TYR A 552 -14.85 -19.99 12.90
CA TYR A 552 -16.16 -20.51 12.55
C TYR A 552 -16.82 -21.09 13.79
N TYR A 553 -18.14 -21.02 13.83
CA TYR A 553 -18.95 -21.52 14.92
C TYR A 553 -20.28 -22.04 14.39
N GLY A 554 -20.79 -23.09 14.99
CA GLY A 554 -22.07 -23.68 14.59
C GLY A 554 -22.49 -24.75 15.57
N PHE A 555 -23.60 -25.43 15.29
CA PHE A 555 -24.17 -26.37 16.25
C PHE A 555 -24.93 -27.50 15.54
N ASP A 556 -25.12 -28.59 16.26
CA ASP A 556 -26.21 -29.55 16.03
C ASP A 556 -27.23 -29.47 17.20
N MET A 557 -28.07 -30.49 17.41
CA MET A 557 -29.03 -30.50 18.51
C MET A 557 -28.38 -30.64 19.90
N ASN A 558 -27.16 -31.17 19.96
CA ASN A 558 -26.48 -31.59 21.18
C ASN A 558 -25.22 -30.76 21.48
N ASN A 559 -24.51 -30.32 20.45
CA ASN A 559 -23.17 -29.76 20.55
C ASN A 559 -23.06 -28.39 19.90
N LEU A 560 -22.22 -27.55 20.50
CA LEU A 560 -21.66 -26.35 19.91
C LEU A 560 -20.25 -26.68 19.39
N TYR A 561 -19.97 -26.23 18.18
CA TYR A 561 -18.73 -26.48 17.45
C TYR A 561 -17.99 -25.18 17.19
N PHE A 562 -16.67 -25.23 17.27
CA PHE A 562 -15.77 -24.11 16.97
C PHE A 562 -14.61 -24.56 16.11
N ARG A 563 -14.21 -23.68 15.20
CA ARG A 563 -12.98 -23.77 14.41
C ARG A 563 -12.25 -22.44 14.46
N ILE A 564 -10.96 -22.46 14.72
CA ILE A 564 -10.09 -21.29 14.77
C ILE A 564 -8.95 -21.52 13.78
N ASP A 565 -8.86 -20.64 12.80
CA ASP A 565 -7.80 -20.63 11.81
C ASP A 565 -6.69 -19.70 12.28
N ILE A 566 -5.50 -20.26 12.45
CA ILE A 566 -4.32 -19.59 12.99
C ILE A 566 -3.37 -19.30 11.82
N HIS A 567 -2.75 -18.13 11.77
CA HIS A 567 -1.72 -17.84 10.75
C HIS A 567 -0.54 -18.82 10.87
N GLU A 568 -0.11 -19.41 9.75
CA GLU A 568 1.08 -20.29 9.67
C GLU A 568 2.37 -19.44 9.87
N ASN A 569 2.84 -19.28 11.11
CA ASN A 569 4.03 -18.48 11.46
C ASN A 569 4.91 -19.20 12.51
N ASP A 570 6.20 -18.82 12.59
CA ASP A 570 7.26 -19.35 13.50
C ASP A 570 7.05 -19.02 15.01
N PHE A 571 5.82 -19.10 15.52
CA PHE A 571 5.53 -18.87 16.95
C PHE A 571 5.67 -20.15 17.76
N ALA A 572 6.17 -20.04 19.01
CA ALA A 572 6.05 -21.10 20.01
C ALA A 572 4.59 -21.18 20.47
N ILE A 573 3.75 -21.90 19.73
CA ILE A 573 2.29 -21.99 19.97
C ILE A 573 1.94 -22.46 21.40
N GLU A 574 2.90 -23.11 22.07
CA GLU A 574 2.84 -23.58 23.46
C GLU A 574 2.78 -22.47 24.51
N ASP A 575 3.13 -21.26 24.13
CA ASP A 575 3.08 -20.07 24.99
C ASP A 575 1.71 -19.39 24.98
N PHE A 576 0.73 -19.92 24.23
CA PHE A 576 -0.57 -19.27 24.05
C PHE A 576 -1.74 -20.14 24.51
N LEU A 577 -2.77 -19.47 25.02
CA LEU A 577 -4.03 -20.05 25.47
C LEU A 577 -5.17 -19.47 24.64
N PHE A 578 -5.87 -20.32 23.90
CA PHE A 578 -7.04 -19.97 23.09
C PHE A 578 -8.30 -20.17 23.92
N ASN A 579 -9.13 -19.15 24.01
CA ASN A 579 -10.28 -19.17 24.90
C ASN A 579 -11.58 -18.83 24.18
N VAL A 580 -12.68 -19.48 24.59
CA VAL A 580 -14.04 -19.00 24.35
C VAL A 580 -14.62 -18.55 25.69
N LEU A 581 -14.84 -17.24 25.82
CA LEU A 581 -15.46 -16.62 26.98
C LEU A 581 -16.96 -16.47 26.70
N PHE A 582 -17.79 -17.19 27.43
CA PHE A 582 -19.23 -17.04 27.37
C PHE A 582 -19.67 -15.86 28.25
N LEU A 583 -20.33 -14.89 27.63
CA LEU A 583 -21.06 -13.82 28.29
C LEU A 583 -22.47 -14.31 28.66
N GLN A 584 -23.02 -15.22 27.86
CA GLN A 584 -24.24 -15.98 28.15
C GLN A 584 -24.04 -17.44 27.69
N PRO A 585 -24.16 -18.44 28.58
CA PRO A 585 -24.32 -18.31 30.04
C PRO A 585 -23.09 -17.62 30.65
N ASP A 586 -23.30 -16.84 31.70
CA ASP A 586 -22.22 -16.12 32.37
C ASP A 586 -21.28 -17.07 33.12
N ASN A 587 -20.06 -16.59 33.40
CA ASN A 587 -19.05 -17.30 34.18
C ASN A 587 -18.62 -18.65 33.61
N LYS A 588 -18.71 -18.89 32.28
CA LYS A 588 -18.13 -20.06 31.62
C LYS A 588 -17.02 -19.66 30.66
N LYS A 589 -15.84 -20.27 30.82
CA LYS A 589 -14.69 -20.08 29.94
C LYS A 589 -14.17 -21.45 29.50
N ILE A 590 -14.13 -21.66 28.20
CA ILE A 590 -13.40 -22.78 27.60
C ILE A 590 -11.99 -22.30 27.28
N SER A 591 -10.97 -23.05 27.70
CA SER A 591 -9.55 -22.71 27.47
C SER A 591 -8.82 -23.90 26.83
N ILE A 592 -8.04 -23.64 25.79
CA ILE A 592 -7.26 -24.65 25.05
C ILE A 592 -5.82 -24.19 24.96
N ARG A 593 -4.89 -25.06 25.39
CA ARG A 593 -3.45 -24.86 25.23
C ARG A 593 -2.92 -25.87 24.22
N LEU A 594 -2.20 -25.37 23.22
CA LEU A 594 -1.62 -26.20 22.16
C LEU A 594 -0.18 -26.55 22.51
N GLY A 595 0.17 -27.83 22.59
CA GLY A 595 1.54 -28.29 22.84
C GLY A 595 1.69 -29.76 22.46
N GLN A 596 2.71 -30.45 23.00
CA GLN A 596 2.89 -31.90 22.76
C GLN A 596 1.63 -32.72 23.05
N ASN A 597 0.84 -32.30 24.04
CA ASN A 597 -0.53 -32.73 24.26
C ASN A 597 -1.43 -31.49 24.30
N ILE A 598 -2.64 -31.59 23.74
CA ILE A 598 -3.63 -30.51 23.83
C ILE A 598 -4.24 -30.54 25.23
N GLU A 599 -4.13 -29.43 25.95
CA GLU A 599 -4.81 -29.24 27.22
C GLU A 599 -6.15 -28.52 26.96
N PHE A 600 -7.24 -29.01 27.55
CA PHE A 600 -8.59 -28.54 27.26
C PHE A 600 -9.40 -28.44 28.55
N PHE A 601 -9.85 -27.25 28.91
CA PHE A 601 -10.45 -26.98 30.21
C PHE A 601 -11.74 -26.18 30.10
N LEU A 602 -12.69 -26.46 30.99
CA LEU A 602 -13.80 -25.57 31.32
C LEU A 602 -13.54 -24.96 32.68
N LYS A 603 -13.56 -23.63 32.75
CA LYS A 603 -13.50 -22.87 33.99
C LYS A 603 -14.86 -22.24 34.26
N ASP A 604 -15.39 -22.51 35.45
CA ASP A 604 -16.62 -21.93 35.96
C ASP A 604 -16.46 -21.46 37.43
N GLU A 605 -17.55 -21.02 38.07
CA GLU A 605 -17.55 -20.63 39.49
C GLU A 605 -17.17 -21.77 40.45
N LYS A 606 -17.35 -23.03 40.03
CA LYS A 606 -17.06 -24.23 40.83
C LYS A 606 -15.58 -24.66 40.69
N GLY A 607 -14.85 -24.09 39.74
CA GLY A 607 -13.41 -24.28 39.56
C GLY A 607 -13.02 -24.60 38.13
N GLU A 608 -11.85 -25.20 37.95
CA GLU A 608 -11.35 -25.65 36.66
C GLU A 608 -11.60 -27.16 36.50
N LYS A 609 -12.17 -27.53 35.36
CA LYS A 609 -12.51 -28.91 34.99
C LYS A 609 -11.78 -29.30 33.71
N ASP A 610 -10.94 -30.32 33.79
CA ASP A 610 -10.25 -30.91 32.64
C ASP A 610 -11.25 -31.67 31.74
N LEU A 611 -11.31 -31.27 30.47
CA LEU A 611 -12.21 -31.76 29.42
C LEU A 611 -11.50 -32.71 28.45
N LYS A 612 -10.47 -33.44 28.89
CA LYS A 612 -9.75 -34.48 28.10
C LYS A 612 -10.57 -35.06 26.95
N THR A 613 -10.00 -35.13 25.75
CA THR A 613 -10.70 -35.61 24.54
C THR A 613 -11.48 -36.91 24.79
N GLY A 614 -12.79 -36.88 24.52
CA GLY A 614 -13.73 -37.98 24.75
C GLY A 614 -14.43 -37.96 26.12
N ALA A 615 -13.93 -37.20 27.10
CA ALA A 615 -14.60 -36.98 28.37
C ALA A 615 -15.79 -36.01 28.19
N PHE A 616 -16.89 -36.28 28.88
CA PHE A 616 -18.10 -35.45 28.86
C PHE A 616 -18.70 -35.19 27.46
N GLY A 617 -18.32 -35.95 26.43
CA GLY A 617 -18.75 -35.74 25.05
C GLY A 617 -17.98 -34.66 24.29
N CYS A 618 -16.90 -34.12 24.87
CA CYS A 618 -16.09 -33.09 24.23
C CYS A 618 -15.02 -33.68 23.30
N GLN A 619 -14.74 -33.00 22.20
CA GLN A 619 -13.66 -33.35 21.27
C GLN A 619 -12.80 -32.12 21.01
N VAL A 620 -11.50 -32.32 20.79
CA VAL A 620 -10.57 -31.26 20.39
C VAL A 620 -9.46 -31.85 19.53
N ALA A 621 -9.06 -31.13 18.49
CA ALA A 621 -7.96 -31.51 17.62
C ALA A 621 -7.25 -30.29 17.04
N PHE A 622 -5.94 -30.42 16.80
CA PHE A 622 -5.12 -29.39 16.18
C PHE A 622 -4.10 -30.03 15.22
N LYS A 623 -4.13 -29.65 13.94
CA LYS A 623 -3.08 -29.99 12.96
C LYS A 623 -2.77 -28.82 12.03
N LYS A 624 -3.74 -28.39 11.23
CA LYS A 624 -3.68 -27.14 10.44
C LYS A 624 -4.54 -26.04 11.05
N ILE A 625 -5.64 -26.44 11.66
CA ILE A 625 -6.62 -25.58 12.32
C ILE A 625 -6.93 -26.15 13.69
N LEU A 626 -7.42 -25.32 14.60
CA LEU A 626 -7.91 -25.73 15.90
C LEU A 626 -9.42 -25.95 15.82
N GLU A 627 -9.90 -27.15 16.13
CA GLU A 627 -11.31 -27.49 16.13
C GLU A 627 -11.70 -28.17 17.44
N PHE A 628 -12.89 -27.86 17.95
CA PHE A 628 -13.42 -28.52 19.14
C PHE A 628 -14.94 -28.47 19.21
N SER A 629 -15.50 -29.42 19.97
CA SER A 629 -16.92 -29.52 20.26
C SER A 629 -17.19 -29.56 21.77
N VAL A 630 -18.27 -28.91 22.18
CA VAL A 630 -18.73 -28.85 23.58
C VAL A 630 -20.24 -29.11 23.62
N PRO A 631 -20.72 -30.10 24.39
CA PRO A 631 -22.16 -30.33 24.54
C PRO A 631 -22.87 -29.17 25.24
N PHE A 632 -24.06 -28.80 24.77
CA PHE A 632 -24.87 -27.74 25.40
C PHE A 632 -25.18 -28.04 26.87
N ASP A 633 -25.41 -29.30 27.20
CA ASP A 633 -25.75 -29.72 28.57
C ASP A 633 -24.56 -29.53 29.54
N LEU A 634 -23.32 -29.61 29.04
CA LEU A 634 -22.12 -29.29 29.83
C LEU A 634 -22.05 -27.79 30.13
N LEU A 635 -22.50 -26.96 29.18
CA LEU A 635 -22.63 -25.52 29.34
C LEU A 635 -23.95 -25.12 30.03
N GLU A 636 -24.79 -26.08 30.43
CA GLU A 636 -26.11 -25.85 31.07
C GLU A 636 -27.05 -24.94 30.25
N ILE A 637 -26.91 -24.94 28.91
CA ILE A 637 -27.69 -24.10 27.99
C ILE A 637 -28.93 -24.87 27.54
N LYS A 638 -30.15 -24.40 27.77
CA LYS A 638 -31.40 -25.05 27.34
C LYS A 638 -31.85 -24.58 25.97
N ILE A 639 -32.78 -25.33 25.35
CA ILE A 639 -33.33 -24.96 24.04
C ILE A 639 -33.96 -23.56 24.14
N ASN A 640 -33.69 -22.71 23.16
CA ASN A 640 -34.03 -21.29 23.13
C ASN A 640 -33.28 -20.37 24.11
N ASP A 641 -32.33 -20.90 24.90
CA ASP A 641 -31.48 -20.02 25.71
C ASP A 641 -30.52 -19.26 24.79
N PRO A 642 -30.26 -17.97 25.08
CA PRO A 642 -29.28 -17.18 24.36
C PRO A 642 -27.86 -17.69 24.67
N ILE A 643 -27.01 -17.59 23.65
CA ILE A 643 -25.60 -17.93 23.69
C ILE A 643 -24.86 -16.70 23.20
N GLU A 644 -24.02 -16.14 24.06
CA GLU A 644 -23.24 -14.95 23.76
C GLU A 644 -21.79 -15.22 24.13
N PHE A 645 -20.84 -15.03 23.21
CA PHE A 645 -19.42 -15.30 23.48
C PHE A 645 -18.45 -14.40 22.73
N VAL A 646 -17.21 -14.40 23.21
CA VAL A 646 -16.02 -13.85 22.52
C VAL A 646 -14.89 -14.88 22.53
N ILE A 647 -14.03 -14.83 21.52
CA ILE A 647 -12.79 -15.61 21.45
C ILE A 647 -11.63 -14.73 21.88
N THR A 648 -10.77 -15.22 22.76
CA THR A 648 -9.58 -14.50 23.20
C THR A 648 -8.33 -15.35 23.12
N VAL A 649 -7.18 -14.72 22.85
CA VAL A 649 -5.87 -15.36 22.97
C VAL A 649 -5.13 -14.72 24.12
N GLU A 650 -4.62 -15.53 25.03
CA GLU A 650 -3.77 -15.08 26.12
C GLU A 650 -2.34 -15.60 25.92
N LYS A 651 -1.34 -14.76 26.17
CA LYS A 651 0.06 -15.17 26.21
C LYS A 651 0.47 -15.52 27.63
N ILE A 652 1.05 -16.70 27.80
CA ILE A 652 1.57 -17.19 29.08
C ILE A 652 3.01 -16.72 29.22
N ILE A 653 3.33 -16.00 30.30
CA ILE A 653 4.70 -15.72 30.70
C ILE A 653 5.04 -16.56 31.92
N GLN A 654 6.08 -17.39 31.79
CA GLN A 654 6.66 -18.09 32.93
C GLN A 654 7.71 -17.20 33.60
N ASN A 655 7.47 -16.85 34.87
CA ASN A 655 8.49 -16.36 35.79
C ASN A 655 8.90 -17.48 36.74
N LYS A 656 10.09 -17.36 37.36
CA LYS A 656 10.72 -18.41 38.19
C LYS A 656 9.84 -18.97 39.33
N GLU A 657 8.76 -18.30 39.72
CA GLU A 657 7.85 -18.71 40.80
C GLU A 657 6.35 -18.60 40.47
N THR A 658 5.95 -17.99 39.34
CA THR A 658 4.53 -17.82 38.95
C THR A 658 4.35 -17.82 37.43
N SER A 659 3.26 -18.41 36.95
CA SER A 659 2.77 -18.28 35.57
C SER A 659 1.63 -17.27 35.54
N VAL A 660 1.77 -16.21 34.74
CA VAL A 660 0.71 -15.20 34.53
C VAL A 660 0.38 -15.17 33.05
N SER A 661 -0.91 -15.21 32.71
CA SER A 661 -1.41 -15.01 31.36
C SER A 661 -2.03 -13.62 31.19
N TYR A 662 -1.94 -13.05 29.99
CA TYR A 662 -2.60 -11.80 29.65
C TYR A 662 -3.21 -11.87 28.26
N GLU A 663 -4.41 -11.31 28.11
CA GLU A 663 -5.13 -11.22 26.84
C GLU A 663 -4.35 -10.35 25.86
N ILE A 664 -3.99 -10.93 24.72
CA ILE A 664 -3.29 -10.25 23.60
C ILE A 664 -4.21 -10.04 22.41
N GLU A 665 -5.29 -10.82 22.32
CA GLU A 665 -6.25 -10.79 21.21
C GLU A 665 -7.66 -11.07 21.74
N ARG A 666 -8.65 -10.35 21.20
CA ARG A 666 -10.07 -10.47 21.57
C ARG A 666 -10.96 -10.23 20.37
N TRP A 667 -11.83 -11.19 20.06
CA TRP A 667 -12.75 -11.10 18.94
C TRP A 667 -14.16 -11.61 19.29
N PRO A 668 -15.22 -10.88 18.89
CA PRO A 668 -15.18 -9.53 18.37
C PRO A 668 -14.62 -8.52 19.41
N TYR A 669 -13.91 -7.48 18.97
CA TYR A 669 -13.18 -6.57 19.87
C TYR A 669 -14.10 -5.64 20.70
N GLN A 670 -15.18 -5.15 20.09
CA GLN A 670 -16.17 -4.25 20.70
C GLN A 670 -17.60 -4.82 20.66
N ASP A 671 -17.73 -6.11 20.40
CA ASP A 671 -19.02 -6.79 20.25
C ASP A 671 -18.86 -8.24 20.74
N SER A 672 -19.90 -9.03 20.57
CA SER A 672 -19.92 -10.47 20.89
C SER A 672 -20.68 -11.22 19.81
N ILE A 673 -20.37 -12.51 19.66
CA ILE A 673 -21.19 -13.39 18.84
C ILE A 673 -22.43 -13.75 19.65
N LYS A 674 -23.61 -13.57 19.06
CA LYS A 674 -24.91 -13.86 19.66
C LYS A 674 -25.64 -14.89 18.82
N LEU A 675 -26.08 -15.96 19.46
CA LEU A 675 -26.89 -17.01 18.87
C LEU A 675 -27.86 -17.56 19.94
N VAL A 676 -28.70 -18.52 19.56
CA VAL A 676 -29.66 -19.15 20.45
C VAL A 676 -29.52 -20.67 20.28
N ARG A 677 -29.61 -21.46 21.38
CA ARG A 677 -29.59 -22.92 21.25
C ARG A 677 -30.76 -23.35 20.35
N PRO A 678 -30.48 -24.06 19.24
CA PRO A 678 -31.46 -24.33 18.19
C PRO A 678 -32.61 -25.23 18.67
N THR A 679 -33.75 -25.10 18.01
CA THR A 679 -34.86 -26.07 18.07
C THR A 679 -34.78 -27.02 16.87
N GLU A 680 -35.56 -28.11 16.90
CA GLU A 680 -35.69 -29.03 15.75
C GLU A 680 -36.17 -28.33 14.46
N GLU A 681 -36.80 -27.15 14.58
CA GLU A 681 -37.29 -26.36 13.44
C GLU A 681 -36.25 -25.40 12.85
N PHE A 682 -35.02 -25.36 13.38
CA PHE A 682 -33.98 -24.40 12.94
C PHE A 682 -33.74 -24.47 11.42
N SER A 683 -33.53 -25.68 10.87
CA SER A 683 -33.34 -25.88 9.43
C SER A 683 -34.56 -25.47 8.61
N ALA A 684 -35.78 -25.54 9.16
CA ALA A 684 -37.01 -25.16 8.44
C ALA A 684 -37.20 -23.64 8.33
N LYS A 685 -36.66 -22.86 9.27
CA LYS A 685 -36.75 -21.38 9.29
C LYS A 685 -35.80 -20.70 8.28
N SER A 686 -34.74 -21.38 7.86
CA SER A 686 -33.75 -20.84 6.90
C SER A 686 -34.18 -20.93 5.43
N TRP A 687 -35.30 -21.61 5.11
CA TRP A 687 -35.82 -21.84 3.75
C TRP A 687 -37.06 -21.00 3.39
N THR A 688 -37.47 -20.07 4.26
CA THR A 688 -38.49 -19.04 4.06
C THR A 688 -37.86 -17.67 4.05
#